data_AF-A0A961WJU9-F1
#
_entry.id   AF-A0A961WJU9-F1
#
_cell.length_a   1.000
_cell.length_b   1.000
_cell.length_c   1.000
_cell.angle_alpha   90.00
_cell.angle_beta   90.00
_cell.angle_gamma   90.00
#
_symmetry.space_group_name_H-M   'P 1'
#
loop_
_entity.id
_entity.type
_entity.pdbx_description
1 polymer ?
#
loop_
_entity_poly.entity_id
_entity_poly.type
_entity_poly.pdbx_seq_one_letter_code
_entity_poly.pdbx_strand_id
1 'polypeptide(L)'
;MDFMSSIRDWFANLSPEASTQLLSALLFMSFIGAVGLFVRRIWARAANTIEDTIFTNWRLALLAATGIVLSLASGWTTWDGMRNFTNEPTLSLMITFGIQGVMLIVAWLIGESFATGMSLRASGGTGGWDLIVTALFSILALVAVMFYFGQGAGVDGVSPANWFDSETAHTIKNFSLFGAVTALVLAFIIAATKSDVGASYVQSARLIIKNSMLWLMFLACMATSVFFSFDSLFSTIFPADERKRAAEIRATNEVGRIVTDIGAHATKRRIEEARSLFQAPAWAAYEQELDKVAALAREAPDKIREQITRELEQQKSRVAKLEEQRATATGGQAGLQTRKQQLTEELSRLQAERPEAVAASNEQKAVVAEIEKRLDEQRTKVLAEEKGVEGSGKVGRGQFWRAAKTDEEKVRAELQIANERLRSPQSKVESIDKRLAQIKSELAQIDGDLAKLKGEAETAAQMISVAKAGNAAENSDRFDPSAGVASLERERQAFRQKPDRTALAAIQSQCSALVGAATKVESLRDAAAAIECNPKQATEAAARVFALNDGLDAFAKNCAGGDKLPTAGGTDALLEFGRRCLQDSGLTSADTSALGAALSRADLNRDDKAHRFVVTWNAFQDGNRLAYLALTIAIAIDSLVFMSGLFGANAVRSPLSDVPSLKARSAQQLEAIIENALLPDTFTNADAVLAAMQPITPIDGFTQEVIVPIDESINRNRVVKVLNAAATIGAVHRDVNRPERYLIRPELFEFLSTVAKRSFESNKENIKLAELKQVVAVALQPDVGRNADIVLNNMTPINEAHGFSSQIRLSDVPDGELSIVRKVLNAGATLQYVQHAEKDAARDLYFVHGQLYKTIALISAANPRPLPSLAAPPNAAPALEGPAKGPVHGGSLNAAPPPVPQRPDREMTRVPQSTRSPPRQLTQAALTQQEWEHLEALYADELLGALGLNRLTVAERFTGEGTQEAAISVWKELQRQANSNGELGYLLRKFQNDQEGVLDATYVSLKSGMQGDQRKINVLDACDQHIREILPALMLFPETGLVRFLIAELEQAAAPDDGQQPHEHVLLEQLRQISELMSHSDLSEVGDWNRVRRILSPSNITDLPQFMNRRRLDGGKS
;
A
#
# COMPACT_ATOMS: atom_id res chain seq x y z
N MET A 1 -38.72 27.56 55.50
CA MET A 1 -37.86 28.68 55.07
C MET A 1 -36.37 28.29 55.04
N ASP A 2 -35.94 27.26 55.78
CA ASP A 2 -34.53 26.82 55.83
C ASP A 2 -34.01 26.04 54.60
N PHE A 3 -34.89 25.56 53.72
CA PHE A 3 -34.47 24.87 52.49
C PHE A 3 -34.02 25.84 51.39
N MET A 4 -34.61 27.03 51.34
CA MET A 4 -34.22 28.06 50.36
C MET A 4 -32.95 28.82 50.76
N SER A 5 -32.64 28.95 52.07
CA SER A 5 -31.35 29.48 52.52
C SER A 5 -30.22 28.50 52.22
N SER A 6 -30.42 27.19 52.42
CA SER A 6 -29.42 26.17 52.13
C SER A 6 -29.04 26.07 50.64
N ILE A 7 -29.98 26.33 49.72
CA ILE A 7 -29.69 26.37 48.28
C ILE A 7 -28.93 27.65 47.93
N ARG A 8 -29.27 28.78 48.55
CA ARG A 8 -28.60 30.06 48.30
C ARG A 8 -27.14 30.04 48.79
N ASP A 9 -26.86 29.42 49.92
CA ASP A 9 -25.50 29.28 50.46
C ASP A 9 -24.67 28.24 49.69
N TRP A 10 -25.33 27.24 49.07
CA TRP A 10 -24.67 26.29 48.16
C TRP A 10 -24.25 26.96 46.85
N PHE A 11 -25.09 27.84 46.29
CA PHE A 11 -24.76 28.63 45.09
C PHE A 11 -23.73 29.74 45.36
N ALA A 12 -23.65 30.28 46.58
CA ALA A 12 -22.67 31.31 46.95
C ALA A 12 -21.23 30.79 47.09
N ASN A 13 -21.04 29.48 47.28
CA ASN A 13 -19.73 28.84 47.45
C ASN A 13 -19.19 28.12 46.20
N LEU A 14 -19.90 28.17 45.06
CA LEU A 14 -19.38 27.65 43.79
C LEU A 14 -18.50 28.71 43.10
N SER A 15 -17.30 28.32 42.69
CA SER A 15 -16.44 29.18 41.88
C SER A 15 -17.14 29.57 40.57
N PRO A 16 -16.88 30.78 40.02
CA PRO A 16 -17.54 31.26 38.80
C PRO A 16 -17.40 30.29 37.62
N GLU A 17 -16.31 29.51 37.54
CA GLU A 17 -16.10 28.47 36.54
C GLU A 17 -17.01 27.24 36.69
N ALA A 18 -17.37 26.84 37.91
CA ALA A 18 -18.28 25.70 38.13
C ALA A 18 -19.74 26.06 37.80
N SER A 19 -20.13 27.32 38.03
CA SER A 19 -21.48 27.82 37.71
C SER A 19 -21.75 27.92 36.21
N THR A 20 -20.74 28.32 35.42
CA THR A 20 -20.83 28.40 33.96
C THR A 20 -20.83 27.03 33.31
N GLN A 21 -20.09 26.06 33.85
CA GLN A 21 -20.11 24.67 33.40
C GLN A 21 -21.44 23.95 33.70
N LEU A 22 -22.07 24.23 34.84
CA LEU A 22 -23.40 23.68 35.15
C LEU A 22 -24.51 24.29 34.29
N LEU A 23 -24.45 25.60 34.04
CA LEU A 23 -25.39 26.28 33.13
C LEU A 23 -25.22 25.82 31.68
N SER A 24 -23.99 25.63 31.21
CA SER A 24 -23.74 25.10 29.86
C SER A 24 -24.17 23.64 29.74
N ALA A 25 -23.94 22.80 30.76
CA ALA A 25 -24.43 21.43 30.79
C ALA A 25 -25.97 21.34 30.79
N LEU A 26 -26.65 22.20 31.54
CA LEU A 26 -28.11 22.26 31.57
C LEU A 26 -28.70 22.78 30.25
N LEU A 27 -28.08 23.78 29.63
CA LEU A 27 -28.49 24.26 28.30
C LEU A 27 -28.25 23.19 27.21
N PHE A 28 -27.14 22.45 27.30
CA PHE A 28 -26.84 21.36 26.37
C PHE A 28 -27.83 20.19 26.55
N MET A 29 -28.17 19.82 27.78
CA MET A 29 -29.18 18.80 28.06
C MET A 29 -30.59 19.25 27.65
N SER A 30 -30.93 20.53 27.82
CA SER A 30 -32.19 21.09 27.34
C SER A 30 -32.25 21.15 25.82
N PHE A 31 -31.13 21.43 25.15
CA PHE A 31 -31.03 21.41 23.70
C PHE A 31 -31.15 19.98 23.15
N ILE A 32 -30.47 19.01 23.76
CA ILE A 32 -30.63 17.58 23.42
C ILE A 32 -32.06 17.11 23.68
N GLY A 33 -32.68 17.52 24.79
CA GLY A 33 -34.08 17.20 25.09
C GLY A 33 -35.06 17.81 24.10
N ALA A 34 -34.83 19.07 23.69
CA ALA A 34 -35.66 19.75 22.69
C ALA A 34 -35.47 19.15 21.29
N VAL A 35 -34.25 18.82 20.90
CA VAL A 35 -33.95 18.12 19.65
C VAL A 35 -34.54 16.71 19.69
N GLY A 36 -34.43 15.98 20.80
CA GLY A 36 -35.04 14.67 20.97
C GLY A 36 -36.58 14.70 20.87
N LEU A 37 -37.23 15.73 21.43
CA LEU A 37 -38.67 15.94 21.30
C LEU A 37 -39.07 16.39 19.90
N PHE A 38 -38.26 17.22 19.23
CA PHE A 38 -38.47 17.66 17.86
C PHE A 38 -38.30 16.51 16.86
N VAL A 39 -37.23 15.72 17.02
CA VAL A 39 -36.99 14.48 16.28
C VAL A 39 -38.11 13.50 16.55
N ARG A 40 -38.53 13.26 17.79
CA ARG A 40 -39.66 12.37 18.09
C ARG A 40 -40.97 12.85 17.46
N ARG A 41 -41.21 14.16 17.39
CA ARG A 41 -42.43 14.73 16.79
C ARG A 41 -42.40 14.68 15.26
N ILE A 42 -41.23 14.85 14.65
CA ILE A 42 -40.99 14.64 13.22
C ILE A 42 -41.09 13.16 12.89
N TRP A 43 -40.49 12.29 13.70
CA TRP A 43 -40.48 10.84 13.52
C TRP A 43 -41.84 10.21 13.77
N ALA A 44 -42.67 10.75 14.67
CA ALA A 44 -44.06 10.29 14.84
C ALA A 44 -44.98 10.73 13.70
N ARG A 45 -44.74 11.91 13.10
CA ARG A 45 -45.43 12.32 11.86
C ARG A 45 -44.95 11.50 10.67
N ALA A 46 -43.63 11.34 10.54
CA ALA A 46 -43.00 10.57 9.49
C ALA A 46 -43.41 9.10 9.58
N ALA A 47 -43.39 8.44 10.74
CA ALA A 47 -43.79 7.05 10.91
C ALA A 47 -45.20 6.77 10.41
N ASN A 48 -46.18 7.62 10.73
CA ASN A 48 -47.56 7.45 10.25
C ASN A 48 -47.73 7.72 8.75
N THR A 49 -46.82 8.47 8.11
CA THR A 49 -46.85 8.71 6.65
C THR A 49 -45.99 7.68 5.90
N ILE A 50 -44.96 7.17 6.56
CA ILE A 50 -44.00 6.20 6.09
C ILE A 50 -44.63 4.81 6.12
N GLU A 51 -45.44 4.46 7.11
CA GLU A 51 -46.12 3.16 7.13
C GLU A 51 -47.03 2.98 5.90
N ASP A 52 -47.83 3.99 5.54
CA ASP A 52 -48.71 3.93 4.36
C ASP A 52 -47.96 4.01 3.01
N THR A 53 -46.80 4.67 2.97
CA THR A 53 -46.00 4.83 1.73
C THR A 53 -44.98 3.69 1.52
N ILE A 54 -44.50 3.05 2.60
CA ILE A 54 -43.57 1.91 2.53
C ILE A 54 -44.29 0.66 2.02
N PHE A 55 -45.55 0.43 2.41
CA PHE A 55 -46.27 -0.79 2.03
C PHE A 55 -46.91 -0.76 0.64
N THR A 56 -47.02 0.41 0.00
CA THR A 56 -47.55 0.54 -1.37
C THR A 56 -46.46 0.52 -2.45
N ASN A 57 -45.21 0.86 -2.14
CA ASN A 57 -44.11 0.83 -3.11
C ASN A 57 -42.73 0.59 -2.45
N TRP A 58 -42.48 -0.66 -2.02
CA TRP A 58 -41.29 -1.05 -1.23
C TRP A 58 -39.93 -0.69 -1.87
N ARG A 59 -39.86 -0.63 -3.21
CA ARG A 59 -38.63 -0.26 -3.95
C ARG A 59 -38.22 1.19 -3.71
N LEU A 60 -39.19 2.09 -3.58
CA LEU A 60 -38.98 3.52 -3.31
C LEU A 60 -38.45 3.73 -1.89
N ALA A 61 -39.08 3.05 -0.93
CA ALA A 61 -38.65 3.07 0.46
C ALA A 61 -37.21 2.56 0.62
N LEU A 62 -36.86 1.49 -0.11
CA LEU A 62 -35.53 0.90 -0.05
C LEU A 62 -34.46 1.84 -0.62
N LEU A 63 -34.68 2.45 -1.79
CA LEU A 63 -33.71 3.39 -2.39
C LEU A 63 -33.55 4.69 -1.59
N ALA A 64 -34.62 5.20 -0.98
CA ALA A 64 -34.52 6.35 -0.08
C ALA A 64 -33.80 5.99 1.23
N ALA A 65 -34.09 4.81 1.79
CA ALA A 65 -33.43 4.33 3.00
C ALA A 65 -31.93 4.06 2.78
N THR A 66 -31.54 3.48 1.63
CA THR A 66 -30.12 3.26 1.30
C THR A 66 -29.36 4.58 1.18
N GLY A 67 -29.97 5.62 0.61
CA GLY A 67 -29.35 6.95 0.52
C GLY A 67 -29.08 7.58 1.89
N ILE A 68 -30.02 7.42 2.83
CA ILE A 68 -29.86 7.90 4.21
C ILE A 68 -28.76 7.11 4.94
N VAL A 69 -28.76 5.78 4.82
CA VAL A 69 -27.75 4.92 5.46
C VAL A 69 -26.35 5.21 4.91
N LEU A 70 -26.21 5.35 3.60
CA LEU A 70 -24.92 5.69 2.97
C LEU A 70 -24.45 7.10 3.32
N SER A 71 -25.36 8.08 3.45
CA SER A 71 -25.01 9.43 3.88
C SER A 71 -24.60 9.47 5.36
N LEU A 72 -25.18 8.62 6.22
CA LEU A 72 -24.72 8.44 7.61
C LEU A 72 -23.35 7.75 7.68
N ALA A 73 -23.10 6.75 6.82
CA ALA A 73 -21.81 6.07 6.75
C ALA A 73 -20.70 7.00 6.24
N SER A 74 -20.96 7.76 5.16
CA SER A 74 -20.07 8.83 4.68
C SER A 74 -19.89 9.93 5.73
N GLY A 75 -20.98 10.31 6.41
CA GLY A 75 -20.94 11.28 7.50
C GLY A 75 -20.07 10.83 8.67
N TRP A 76 -20.01 9.53 8.98
CA TRP A 76 -19.14 9.02 10.03
C TRP A 76 -17.66 9.21 9.70
N THR A 77 -17.23 8.82 8.49
CA THR A 77 -15.82 8.93 8.07
C THR A 77 -15.40 10.39 7.87
N THR A 78 -16.30 11.23 7.35
CA THR A 78 -16.08 12.68 7.21
C THR A 78 -16.01 13.36 8.58
N TRP A 79 -16.84 12.95 9.55
CA TRP A 79 -16.79 13.48 10.92
C TRP A 79 -15.50 13.11 11.64
N ASP A 80 -15.06 11.85 11.51
CA ASP A 80 -13.82 11.39 12.14
C ASP A 80 -12.58 12.10 11.58
N GLY A 81 -12.50 12.26 10.25
CA GLY A 81 -11.42 13.04 9.62
C GLY A 81 -11.42 14.51 10.03
N MET A 82 -12.60 15.11 10.16
CA MET A 82 -12.74 16.51 10.57
C MET A 82 -12.48 16.73 12.06
N ARG A 83 -12.85 15.76 12.90
CA ARG A 83 -12.51 15.74 14.33
C ARG A 83 -10.99 15.66 14.51
N ASN A 84 -10.31 14.84 13.70
CA ASN A 84 -8.86 14.77 13.67
C ASN A 84 -8.21 16.10 13.22
N PHE A 85 -8.91 16.91 12.43
CA PHE A 85 -8.44 18.20 11.95
C PHE A 85 -8.65 19.36 12.94
N THR A 86 -9.85 19.47 13.51
CA THR A 86 -10.22 20.61 14.38
C THR A 86 -9.92 20.37 15.86
N ASN A 87 -9.67 19.11 16.26
CA ASN A 87 -9.64 18.65 17.66
C ASN A 87 -10.93 18.94 18.45
N GLU A 88 -12.00 19.43 17.81
CA GLU A 88 -13.26 19.80 18.44
C GLU A 88 -14.41 18.93 17.89
N PRO A 89 -14.95 17.99 18.69
CA PRO A 89 -15.90 16.99 18.19
C PRO A 89 -17.27 17.55 17.82
N THR A 90 -17.70 18.61 18.50
CA THR A 90 -19.01 19.27 18.33
C THR A 90 -19.06 20.08 17.04
N LEU A 91 -18.04 20.92 16.80
CA LEU A 91 -17.92 21.74 15.59
C LEU A 91 -17.78 20.85 14.34
N SER A 92 -16.97 19.79 14.43
CA SER A 92 -16.82 18.80 13.36
C SER A 92 -18.14 18.11 13.00
N LEU A 93 -18.97 17.78 14.00
CA LEU A 93 -20.26 17.13 13.78
C LEU A 93 -21.26 18.07 13.10
N MET A 94 -21.31 19.34 13.49
CA MET A 94 -22.19 20.34 12.86
C MET A 94 -21.83 20.58 11.40
N ILE A 95 -20.53 20.72 11.09
CA ILE A 95 -20.06 20.92 9.72
C ILE A 95 -20.34 19.66 8.88
N THR A 96 -20.08 18.47 9.41
CA THR A 96 -20.33 17.21 8.68
C THR A 96 -21.82 17.01 8.39
N PHE A 97 -22.70 17.32 9.35
CA PHE A 97 -24.14 17.29 9.12
C PHE A 97 -24.57 18.28 8.03
N GLY A 98 -23.98 19.48 8.01
CA GLY A 98 -24.19 20.47 6.95
C GLY A 98 -23.77 19.96 5.56
N ILE A 99 -22.56 19.41 5.45
CA ILE A 99 -22.02 18.88 4.18
C ILE A 99 -22.89 17.72 3.66
N GLN A 100 -23.18 16.73 4.50
CA GLN A 100 -23.97 15.56 4.11
C GLN A 100 -25.42 15.90 3.78
N GLY A 101 -26.04 16.78 4.58
CA GLY A 101 -27.39 17.25 4.34
C GLY A 101 -27.52 18.00 3.01
N VAL A 102 -26.60 18.93 2.73
CA VAL A 102 -26.59 19.65 1.45
C VAL A 102 -26.31 18.69 0.29
N MET A 103 -25.36 17.78 0.43
CA MET A 103 -25.01 16.80 -0.62
C MET A 103 -26.21 15.94 -1.03
N LEU A 104 -26.96 15.41 -0.05
CA LEU A 104 -28.13 14.57 -0.31
C LEU A 104 -29.30 15.36 -0.94
N ILE A 105 -29.56 16.57 -0.45
CA ILE A 105 -30.61 17.45 -1.01
C ILE A 105 -30.28 17.82 -2.46
N VAL A 106 -29.03 18.22 -2.72
CA VAL A 106 -28.61 18.62 -4.07
C VAL A 106 -28.61 17.43 -5.03
N ALA A 107 -28.17 16.24 -4.60
CA ALA A 107 -28.26 15.03 -5.42
C ALA A 107 -29.72 14.72 -5.82
N TRP A 108 -30.65 14.91 -4.89
CA TRP A 108 -32.08 14.73 -5.15
C TRP A 108 -32.64 15.79 -6.12
N LEU A 109 -32.31 17.07 -5.93
CA LEU A 109 -32.71 18.16 -6.84
C LEU A 109 -32.13 18.01 -8.25
N ILE A 110 -30.89 17.52 -8.35
CA ILE A 110 -30.29 17.17 -9.64
C ILE A 110 -31.12 16.06 -10.28
N GLY A 111 -31.48 15.00 -9.55
CA GLY A 111 -32.37 13.94 -10.02
C GLY A 111 -33.72 14.43 -10.54
N GLU A 112 -34.40 15.31 -9.80
CA GLU A 112 -35.68 15.91 -10.22
C GLU A 112 -35.53 16.73 -11.52
N SER A 113 -34.40 17.43 -11.66
CA SER A 113 -34.13 18.22 -12.85
C SER A 113 -33.90 17.39 -14.10
N PHE A 114 -33.22 16.24 -13.99
CA PHE A 114 -33.09 15.30 -15.09
C PHE A 114 -34.43 14.63 -15.43
N ALA A 115 -35.24 14.29 -14.42
CA ALA A 115 -36.58 13.72 -14.61
C ALA A 115 -37.51 14.66 -15.39
N THR A 116 -37.54 15.95 -15.03
CA THR A 116 -38.39 16.96 -15.66
C THR A 116 -37.90 17.38 -17.05
N GLY A 117 -36.61 17.28 -17.33
CA GLY A 117 -36.02 17.56 -18.64
C GLY A 117 -36.36 16.54 -19.74
N MET A 118 -36.77 15.33 -19.37
CA MET A 118 -36.99 14.21 -20.28
C MET A 118 -38.38 14.18 -20.94
N SER A 119 -39.33 15.03 -20.54
CA SER A 119 -40.70 15.04 -21.08
C SER A 119 -40.86 15.64 -22.49
N LEU A 120 -39.76 15.90 -23.21
CA LEU A 120 -39.76 16.51 -24.55
C LEU A 120 -39.51 15.54 -25.72
N ARG A 121 -39.44 14.21 -25.48
CA ARG A 121 -39.18 13.23 -26.55
C ARG A 121 -40.44 12.48 -27.01
N ALA A 122 -40.64 12.44 -28.33
CA ALA A 122 -41.53 11.52 -29.03
C ALA A 122 -40.92 10.11 -29.09
N SER A 123 -41.78 9.10 -29.13
CA SER A 123 -41.48 7.66 -29.01
C SER A 123 -40.41 7.12 -29.97
N GLY A 124 -39.43 6.40 -29.42
CA GLY A 124 -38.59 5.44 -30.16
C GLY A 124 -37.11 5.48 -29.78
N GLY A 125 -36.65 4.50 -29.00
CA GLY A 125 -35.21 4.27 -28.78
C GLY A 125 -34.89 3.58 -27.44
N THR A 126 -34.37 2.36 -27.53
CA THR A 126 -33.94 1.51 -26.42
C THR A 126 -32.69 2.03 -25.71
N GLY A 127 -32.68 2.01 -24.38
CA GLY A 127 -31.45 1.82 -23.58
C GLY A 127 -31.18 2.87 -22.51
N GLY A 128 -31.57 2.60 -21.26
CA GLY A 128 -31.19 3.38 -20.07
C GLY A 128 -29.71 3.29 -19.67
N TRP A 129 -28.91 2.47 -20.36
CA TRP A 129 -27.46 2.31 -20.11
C TRP A 129 -26.61 3.40 -20.75
N ASP A 130 -27.08 4.05 -21.81
CA ASP A 130 -26.35 5.12 -22.52
C ASP A 130 -26.28 6.42 -21.68
N LEU A 131 -27.19 6.59 -20.72
CA LEU A 131 -27.32 7.79 -19.88
C LEU A 131 -26.34 7.81 -18.70
N ILE A 132 -26.00 6.64 -18.14
CA ILE A 132 -25.06 6.52 -17.01
C ILE A 132 -23.64 6.75 -17.50
N VAL A 133 -23.30 6.20 -18.67
CA VAL A 133 -22.01 6.41 -19.33
C VAL A 133 -21.83 7.88 -19.68
N THR A 134 -22.86 8.54 -20.23
CA THR A 134 -22.77 9.96 -20.62
C THR A 134 -22.69 10.95 -19.46
N ALA A 135 -23.36 10.69 -18.32
CA ALA A 135 -23.21 11.48 -17.10
C ALA A 135 -21.80 11.32 -16.49
N LEU A 136 -21.26 10.10 -16.48
CA LEU A 136 -19.91 9.83 -15.99
C LEU A 136 -18.83 10.51 -16.85
N PHE A 137 -18.99 10.46 -18.18
CA PHE A 137 -18.06 11.08 -19.13
C PHE A 137 -18.08 12.62 -19.07
N SER A 138 -19.24 13.23 -18.83
CA SER A 138 -19.34 14.69 -18.69
C SER A 138 -18.78 15.20 -17.35
N ILE A 139 -18.90 14.42 -16.28
CA ILE A 139 -18.25 14.71 -14.98
C ILE A 139 -16.73 14.59 -15.11
N LEU A 140 -16.23 13.52 -15.74
CA LEU A 140 -14.80 13.33 -16.01
C LEU A 140 -14.21 14.46 -16.87
N ALA A 141 -14.95 14.92 -17.88
CA ALA A 141 -14.52 16.05 -18.72
C ALA A 141 -14.50 17.38 -17.95
N LEU A 142 -15.48 17.64 -17.08
CA LEU A 142 -15.53 18.86 -16.27
C LEU A 142 -14.41 18.90 -15.22
N VAL A 143 -14.13 17.76 -14.58
CA VAL A 143 -13.01 17.59 -13.62
C VAL A 143 -11.68 17.79 -14.33
N ALA A 144 -11.53 17.26 -15.55
CA ALA A 144 -10.35 17.47 -16.38
C ALA A 144 -10.13 18.94 -16.77
N VAL A 145 -11.21 19.68 -17.11
CA VAL A 145 -11.14 21.11 -17.41
C VAL A 145 -10.82 21.96 -16.18
N MET A 146 -11.36 21.61 -15.00
CA MET A 146 -11.00 22.25 -13.73
C MET A 146 -9.53 22.01 -13.37
N PHE A 147 -9.00 20.81 -13.60
CA PHE A 147 -7.57 20.51 -13.41
C PHE A 147 -6.69 21.28 -14.41
N TYR A 148 -7.16 21.46 -15.65
CA TYR A 148 -6.48 22.25 -16.68
C TYR A 148 -6.36 23.73 -16.29
N PHE A 149 -7.42 24.34 -15.76
CA PHE A 149 -7.38 25.74 -15.32
C PHE A 149 -6.68 25.94 -13.97
N GLY A 150 -6.68 24.94 -13.08
CA GLY A 150 -6.04 24.99 -11.77
C GLY A 150 -4.51 25.00 -11.81
N GLN A 151 -3.87 24.55 -12.89
CA GLN A 151 -2.41 24.60 -13.06
C GLN A 151 -1.90 25.92 -13.64
N GLY A 152 -2.77 26.80 -14.14
CA GLY A 152 -2.37 28.05 -14.79
C GLY A 152 -2.13 29.24 -13.87
N ALA A 153 -2.40 29.12 -12.56
CA ALA A 153 -2.33 30.24 -11.63
C ALA A 153 -1.74 29.83 -10.28
N GLY A 154 -0.40 29.79 -10.17
CA GLY A 154 0.26 29.77 -8.86
C GLY A 154 1.68 29.22 -8.82
N VAL A 155 2.64 30.16 -8.83
CA VAL A 155 3.99 30.13 -8.23
C VAL A 155 5.08 29.31 -8.96
N ASP A 156 5.90 30.05 -9.71
CA ASP A 156 7.29 29.69 -10.01
C ASP A 156 8.06 29.47 -8.70
N GLY A 157 8.44 28.22 -8.42
CA GLY A 157 9.19 27.91 -7.21
C GLY A 157 9.54 26.43 -7.03
N VAL A 158 10.73 26.07 -7.53
CA VAL A 158 11.57 24.91 -7.13
C VAL A 158 11.06 23.51 -7.51
N SER A 159 11.79 22.89 -8.46
CA SER A 159 11.65 21.50 -8.89
C SER A 159 11.80 20.49 -7.74
N PRO A 160 10.85 19.57 -7.53
CA PRO A 160 11.07 18.37 -6.72
C PRO A 160 11.78 17.33 -7.60
N ALA A 161 13.02 17.01 -7.24
CA ALA A 161 13.81 15.98 -7.91
C ALA A 161 13.26 14.58 -7.60
N ASN A 162 12.41 14.05 -8.49
CA ASN A 162 11.95 12.66 -8.49
C ASN A 162 12.47 11.93 -9.75
N TRP A 163 13.29 10.90 -9.51
CA TRP A 163 13.55 9.61 -10.22
C TRP A 163 13.54 9.45 -11.75
N PHE A 164 13.18 10.46 -12.54
CA PHE A 164 13.45 10.54 -13.98
C PHE A 164 13.95 11.93 -14.31
N ASP A 165 15.21 12.20 -13.97
CA ASP A 165 15.86 13.46 -14.33
C ASP A 165 16.39 13.35 -15.77
N SER A 166 15.45 13.39 -16.72
CA SER A 166 15.71 13.74 -18.11
C SER A 166 14.71 14.82 -18.53
N GLU A 167 15.17 15.84 -19.25
CA GLU A 167 14.35 16.95 -19.78
C GLU A 167 13.11 16.47 -20.55
N THR A 168 13.14 15.22 -21.05
CA THR A 168 12.07 14.53 -21.76
C THR A 168 10.95 13.99 -20.86
N ALA A 169 11.22 13.65 -19.60
CA ALA A 169 10.22 13.05 -18.70
C ALA A 169 9.22 14.08 -18.17
N HIS A 170 9.65 15.32 -17.95
CA HIS A 170 8.76 16.44 -17.60
C HIS A 170 7.85 16.84 -18.76
N THR A 171 8.32 16.70 -20.00
CA THR A 171 7.50 16.92 -21.19
C THR A 171 6.48 15.79 -21.34
N ILE A 172 6.87 14.52 -21.17
CA ILE A 172 5.98 13.34 -21.34
C ILE A 172 4.90 13.25 -20.25
N LYS A 173 5.21 13.57 -18.99
CA LYS A 173 4.20 13.55 -17.91
C LYS A 173 3.10 14.59 -18.15
N ASN A 174 3.49 15.78 -18.60
CA ASN A 174 2.54 16.81 -19.00
C ASN A 174 1.81 16.37 -20.29
N PHE A 175 2.50 15.82 -21.28
CA PHE A 175 1.91 15.39 -22.56
C PHE A 175 0.92 14.22 -22.41
N SER A 176 1.13 13.30 -21.47
CA SER A 176 0.23 12.17 -21.22
C SER A 176 -1.08 12.62 -20.56
N LEU A 177 -1.02 13.59 -19.66
CA LEU A 177 -2.18 14.19 -19.02
C LEU A 177 -2.92 15.12 -20.01
N PHE A 178 -2.17 15.94 -20.78
CA PHE A 178 -2.72 16.73 -21.88
C PHE A 178 -3.36 15.85 -22.96
N GLY A 179 -2.74 14.71 -23.29
CA GLY A 179 -3.19 13.72 -24.27
C GLY A 179 -4.42 12.95 -23.83
N ALA A 180 -4.51 12.54 -22.56
CA ALA A 180 -5.69 11.87 -22.02
C ALA A 180 -6.90 12.82 -21.96
N VAL A 181 -6.68 14.09 -21.58
CA VAL A 181 -7.73 15.11 -21.53
C VAL A 181 -8.18 15.52 -22.93
N THR A 182 -7.25 15.72 -23.87
CA THR A 182 -7.62 16.00 -25.28
C THR A 182 -8.26 14.79 -25.95
N ALA A 183 -7.85 13.55 -25.65
CA ALA A 183 -8.50 12.35 -26.16
C ALA A 183 -9.93 12.19 -25.60
N LEU A 184 -10.18 12.55 -24.33
CA LEU A 184 -11.52 12.56 -23.74
C LEU A 184 -12.42 13.65 -24.35
N VAL A 185 -11.88 14.85 -24.57
CA VAL A 185 -12.60 15.95 -25.24
C VAL A 185 -12.84 15.62 -26.71
N LEU A 186 -11.88 15.01 -27.39
CA LEU A 186 -12.01 14.60 -28.79
C LEU A 186 -12.97 13.41 -28.93
N ALA A 187 -12.96 12.45 -28.00
CA ALA A 187 -13.95 11.39 -27.92
C ALA A 187 -15.36 11.94 -27.67
N PHE A 188 -15.50 12.97 -26.83
CA PHE A 188 -16.77 13.69 -26.63
C PHE A 188 -17.24 14.41 -27.91
N ILE A 189 -16.33 15.08 -28.62
CA ILE A 189 -16.64 15.77 -29.90
C ILE A 189 -16.98 14.77 -31.01
N ILE A 190 -16.27 13.63 -31.08
CA ILE A 190 -16.54 12.57 -32.06
C ILE A 190 -17.88 11.88 -31.75
N ALA A 191 -18.20 11.65 -30.47
CA ALA A 191 -19.50 11.14 -30.05
C ALA A 191 -20.65 12.13 -30.35
N ALA A 192 -20.40 13.43 -30.20
CA ALA A 192 -21.36 14.50 -30.49
C ALA A 192 -21.62 14.72 -31.99
N THR A 193 -20.69 14.31 -32.87
CA THR A 193 -20.77 14.60 -34.32
C THR A 193 -21.27 13.43 -35.17
N LYS A 194 -21.29 12.19 -34.64
CA LYS A 194 -21.58 10.97 -35.45
C LYS A 194 -22.98 10.36 -35.33
N SER A 195 -23.96 11.02 -34.71
CA SER A 195 -25.34 10.51 -34.71
C SER A 195 -26.40 11.61 -34.68
N ASP A 196 -27.57 11.34 -35.27
CA ASP A 196 -28.80 12.16 -35.24
C ASP A 196 -29.36 12.39 -33.80
N VAL A 197 -28.58 12.01 -32.78
CA VAL A 197 -28.79 12.22 -31.35
C VAL A 197 -28.23 13.59 -30.90
N GLY A 198 -27.68 14.41 -31.80
CA GLY A 198 -27.17 15.76 -31.49
C GLY A 198 -28.18 16.69 -30.78
N ALA A 199 -29.47 16.63 -31.13
CA ALA A 199 -30.51 17.42 -30.45
C ALA A 199 -30.73 17.00 -28.99
N SER A 200 -30.40 15.75 -28.66
CA SER A 200 -30.58 15.13 -27.34
C SER A 200 -29.38 15.42 -26.44
N TYR A 201 -28.18 15.43 -27.02
CA TYR A 201 -26.93 15.78 -26.33
C TYR A 201 -26.86 17.29 -26.01
N VAL A 202 -27.28 18.16 -26.93
CA VAL A 202 -27.35 19.62 -26.69
C VAL A 202 -28.40 19.95 -25.61
N GLN A 203 -29.50 19.20 -25.53
CA GLN A 203 -30.51 19.39 -24.47
C GLN A 203 -30.01 18.93 -23.10
N SER A 204 -29.30 17.79 -23.03
CA SER A 204 -28.67 17.29 -21.80
C SER A 204 -27.58 18.25 -21.29
N ALA A 205 -26.72 18.74 -22.19
CA ALA A 205 -25.71 19.75 -21.87
C ALA A 205 -26.35 21.09 -21.45
N ARG A 206 -27.43 21.53 -22.11
CA ARG A 206 -28.19 22.73 -21.71
C ARG A 206 -28.80 22.59 -20.31
N LEU A 207 -29.25 21.39 -19.93
CA LEU A 207 -29.76 21.09 -18.59
C LEU A 207 -28.66 21.17 -17.52
N ILE A 208 -27.50 20.57 -17.80
CA ILE A 208 -26.31 20.64 -16.93
C ILE A 208 -25.85 22.10 -16.77
N ILE A 209 -25.84 22.89 -17.86
CA ILE A 209 -25.47 24.31 -17.82
C ILE A 209 -26.49 25.13 -17.01
N LYS A 210 -27.80 24.89 -17.20
CA LYS A 210 -28.86 25.61 -16.49
C LYS A 210 -28.86 25.33 -14.98
N ASN A 211 -28.43 24.13 -14.60
CA ASN A 211 -28.30 23.69 -13.21
C ASN A 211 -26.85 23.63 -12.74
N SER A 212 -25.93 24.32 -13.41
CA SER A 212 -24.48 24.30 -13.14
C SER A 212 -24.15 24.69 -11.70
N MET A 213 -24.94 25.58 -11.10
CA MET A 213 -24.78 25.98 -9.70
C MET A 213 -25.04 24.80 -8.74
N LEU A 214 -26.05 23.96 -9.00
CA LEU A 214 -26.33 22.77 -8.19
C LEU A 214 -25.19 21.76 -8.32
N TRP A 215 -24.66 21.58 -9.53
CA TRP A 215 -23.50 20.72 -9.77
C TRP A 215 -22.23 21.22 -9.08
N LEU A 216 -21.96 22.52 -9.10
CA LEU A 216 -20.85 23.14 -8.37
C LEU A 216 -20.99 22.94 -6.86
N MET A 217 -22.19 23.17 -6.32
CA MET A 217 -22.47 22.96 -4.90
C MET A 217 -22.28 21.49 -4.51
N PHE A 218 -22.75 20.56 -5.34
CA PHE A 218 -22.58 19.12 -5.15
C PHE A 218 -21.10 18.73 -5.15
N LEU A 219 -20.34 19.12 -6.19
CA LEU A 219 -18.92 18.80 -6.32
C LEU A 219 -18.07 19.42 -5.21
N ALA A 220 -18.40 20.63 -4.76
CA ALA A 220 -17.73 21.27 -3.63
C ALA A 220 -17.97 20.48 -2.33
N CYS A 221 -19.22 20.09 -2.05
CA CYS A 221 -19.55 19.29 -0.87
C CYS A 221 -18.93 17.89 -0.94
N MET A 222 -18.98 17.24 -2.10
CA MET A 222 -18.35 15.94 -2.36
C MET A 222 -16.83 16.00 -2.18
N ALA A 223 -16.14 16.98 -2.78
CA ALA A 223 -14.69 17.12 -2.64
C ALA A 223 -14.27 17.32 -1.17
N THR A 224 -15.04 18.12 -0.43
CA THR A 224 -14.79 18.37 0.99
C THR A 224 -15.03 17.10 1.82
N SER A 225 -16.11 16.35 1.54
CA SER A 225 -16.42 15.08 2.19
C SER A 225 -15.36 14.01 1.90
N VAL A 226 -15.02 13.77 0.63
CA VAL A 226 -13.98 12.83 0.20
C VAL A 226 -12.63 13.14 0.86
N PHE A 227 -12.26 14.42 0.96
CA PHE A 227 -11.00 14.83 1.56
C PHE A 227 -10.88 14.42 3.04
N PHE A 228 -11.90 14.73 3.85
CA PHE A 228 -11.87 14.36 5.28
C PHE A 228 -12.09 12.86 5.49
N SER A 229 -12.96 12.24 4.69
CA SER A 229 -13.16 10.79 4.70
C SER A 229 -11.86 10.04 4.38
N PHE A 230 -11.08 10.51 3.42
CA PHE A 230 -9.76 9.97 3.09
C PHE A 230 -8.79 10.00 4.28
N ASP A 231 -8.70 11.11 5.03
CA ASP A 231 -7.81 11.20 6.20
C ASP A 231 -8.18 10.17 7.28
N SER A 232 -9.47 9.99 7.56
CA SER A 232 -9.99 8.96 8.48
C SER A 232 -9.68 7.54 7.99
N LEU A 233 -9.93 7.24 6.72
CA LEU A 233 -9.64 5.93 6.12
C LEU A 233 -8.14 5.62 6.10
N PHE A 234 -7.31 6.59 5.70
CA PHE A 234 -5.86 6.45 5.65
C PHE A 234 -5.27 6.21 7.05
N SER A 235 -5.75 6.95 8.05
CA SER A 235 -5.30 6.79 9.42
C SER A 235 -5.69 5.48 10.08
N THR A 236 -6.84 4.92 9.71
CA THR A 236 -7.30 3.61 10.18
C THR A 236 -6.52 2.47 9.53
N ILE A 237 -6.12 2.64 8.26
CA ILE A 237 -5.33 1.66 7.51
C ILE A 237 -3.85 1.68 7.95
N PHE A 238 -3.34 2.80 8.48
CA PHE A 238 -1.92 2.99 8.78
C PHE A 238 -1.64 3.31 10.28
N PRO A 239 -1.33 2.31 11.13
CA PRO A 239 -1.02 2.54 12.55
C PRO A 239 0.30 3.32 12.74
N ALA A 240 0.42 4.03 13.86
CA ALA A 240 1.53 4.96 14.12
C ALA A 240 2.93 4.30 14.17
N ASP A 241 3.00 2.99 14.42
CA ASP A 241 4.26 2.25 14.59
C ASP A 241 4.92 1.87 13.26
N GLU A 242 4.14 1.54 12.23
CA GLU A 242 4.67 1.33 10.87
C GLU A 242 5.17 2.63 10.24
N ARG A 243 4.68 3.78 10.74
CA ARG A 243 4.99 5.13 10.26
C ARG A 243 6.41 5.51 10.65
N LYS A 244 6.76 5.22 11.92
CA LYS A 244 8.12 5.37 12.44
C LYS A 244 9.10 4.46 11.71
N ARG A 245 8.72 3.21 11.43
CA ARG A 245 9.59 2.25 10.75
C ARG A 245 9.83 2.60 9.28
N ALA A 246 8.80 3.04 8.56
CA ALA A 246 8.93 3.50 7.19
C ALA A 246 9.73 4.82 7.09
N ALA A 247 9.53 5.74 8.04
CA ALA A 247 10.32 6.97 8.14
C ALA A 247 11.80 6.67 8.43
N GLU A 248 12.09 5.71 9.30
CA GLU A 248 13.46 5.28 9.61
C GLU A 248 14.16 4.65 8.38
N ILE A 249 13.46 3.80 7.63
CA ILE A 249 13.99 3.21 6.38
C ILE A 249 14.26 4.30 5.34
N ARG A 250 13.34 5.25 5.16
CA ARG A 250 13.52 6.37 4.22
C ARG A 250 14.72 7.23 4.58
N ALA A 251 14.82 7.62 5.85
CA ALA A 251 15.93 8.43 6.32
C ALA A 251 17.27 7.71 6.21
N THR A 252 17.32 6.40 6.42
CA THR A 252 18.54 5.61 6.25
C THR A 252 19.00 5.64 4.78
N ASN A 253 18.07 5.46 3.84
CA ASN A 253 18.38 5.52 2.41
C ASN A 253 18.75 6.94 1.95
N GLU A 254 18.06 7.96 2.43
CA GLU A 254 18.29 9.36 2.05
C GLU A 254 19.62 9.88 2.62
N VAL A 255 19.91 9.61 3.89
CA VAL A 255 21.21 9.93 4.52
C VAL A 255 22.32 9.12 3.87
N GLY A 256 22.12 7.83 3.58
CA GLY A 256 23.09 7.00 2.86
C GLY A 256 23.43 7.59 1.49
N ARG A 257 22.43 8.06 0.73
CA ARG A 257 22.65 8.77 -0.54
C ARG A 257 23.44 10.06 -0.33
N ILE A 258 23.03 10.91 0.62
CA ILE A 258 23.72 12.18 0.91
C ILE A 258 25.19 11.94 1.31
N VAL A 259 25.46 10.92 2.14
CA VAL A 259 26.84 10.55 2.52
C VAL A 259 27.64 10.11 1.29
N THR A 260 27.03 9.33 0.40
CA THR A 260 27.68 8.91 -0.86
C THR A 260 27.98 10.12 -1.76
N ASP A 261 27.03 11.06 -1.88
CA ASP A 261 27.18 12.31 -2.62
C ASP A 261 28.27 13.20 -2.03
N ILE A 262 28.38 13.29 -0.69
CA ILE A 262 29.47 14.00 0.00
C ILE A 262 30.83 13.42 -0.42
N GLY A 263 30.99 12.10 -0.38
CA GLY A 263 32.23 11.43 -0.77
C GLY A 263 32.59 11.65 -2.25
N ALA A 264 31.60 11.54 -3.14
CA ALA A 264 31.78 11.79 -4.57
C ALA A 264 32.15 13.27 -4.85
N HIS A 265 31.47 14.20 -4.20
CA HIS A 265 31.71 15.64 -4.35
C HIS A 265 33.08 16.05 -3.81
N ALA A 266 33.48 15.53 -2.64
CA ALA A 266 34.80 15.75 -2.07
C ALA A 266 35.91 15.19 -2.96
N THR A 267 35.72 14.01 -3.55
CA THR A 267 36.66 13.43 -4.52
C THR A 267 36.77 14.29 -5.79
N LYS A 268 35.65 14.80 -6.30
CA LYS A 268 35.63 15.71 -7.45
C LYS A 268 36.40 17.01 -7.16
N ARG A 269 36.12 17.65 -6.01
CA ARG A 269 36.82 18.86 -5.56
C ARG A 269 38.32 18.62 -5.37
N ARG A 270 38.72 17.45 -4.86
CA ARG A 270 40.14 17.08 -4.75
C ARG A 270 40.84 17.09 -6.10
N ILE A 271 40.21 16.56 -7.14
CA ILE A 271 40.79 16.55 -8.49
C ILE A 271 40.89 17.97 -9.06
N GLU A 272 39.88 18.81 -8.81
CA GLU A 272 39.86 20.21 -9.25
C GLU A 272 40.95 21.05 -8.54
N GLU A 273 41.06 20.94 -7.22
CA GLU A 273 42.06 21.64 -6.43
C GLU A 273 43.48 21.09 -6.62
N ALA A 274 43.64 19.79 -6.90
CA ALA A 274 44.93 19.25 -7.32
C ALA A 274 45.37 19.84 -8.66
N ARG A 275 44.43 20.02 -9.61
CA ARG A 275 44.73 20.68 -10.89
C ARG A 275 45.09 22.16 -10.69
N SER A 276 44.39 22.87 -9.81
CA SER A 276 44.67 24.28 -9.48
C SER A 276 46.05 24.44 -8.85
N LEU A 277 46.45 23.51 -7.97
CA LEU A 277 47.78 23.47 -7.35
C LEU A 277 48.90 23.38 -8.39
N PHE A 278 48.82 22.45 -9.35
CA PHE A 278 49.86 22.28 -10.37
C PHE A 278 49.92 23.42 -11.40
N GLN A 279 48.87 24.24 -11.49
CA GLN A 279 48.85 25.47 -12.29
C GLN A 279 49.32 26.70 -11.51
N ALA A 280 49.47 26.59 -10.19
CA ALA A 280 49.86 27.71 -9.35
C ALA A 280 51.32 28.13 -9.62
N PRO A 281 51.61 29.45 -9.68
CA PRO A 281 52.97 29.94 -9.95
C PRO A 281 53.97 29.53 -8.86
N ALA A 282 53.50 29.38 -7.61
CA ALA A 282 54.31 28.92 -6.49
C ALA A 282 54.81 27.48 -6.66
N TRP A 283 53.99 26.59 -7.24
CA TRP A 283 54.40 25.22 -7.55
C TRP A 283 55.38 25.20 -8.73
N ALA A 284 55.11 25.97 -9.79
CA ALA A 284 55.98 26.06 -10.95
C ALA A 284 57.39 26.57 -10.59
N ALA A 285 57.50 27.55 -9.68
CA ALA A 285 58.79 28.03 -9.18
C ALA A 285 59.55 26.95 -8.41
N TYR A 286 58.87 26.20 -7.53
CA TYR A 286 59.49 25.09 -6.79
C TYR A 286 59.93 23.96 -7.73
N GLU A 287 59.12 23.65 -8.75
CA GLU A 287 59.44 22.64 -9.75
C GLU A 287 60.69 23.00 -10.57
N GLN A 288 60.90 24.28 -10.89
CA GLN A 288 62.13 24.75 -11.52
C GLN A 288 63.37 24.55 -10.64
N GLU A 289 63.27 24.75 -9.32
CA GLU A 289 64.38 24.46 -8.39
C GLU A 289 64.70 22.95 -8.35
N LEU A 290 63.67 22.09 -8.35
CA LEU A 290 63.86 20.63 -8.43
C LEU A 290 64.53 20.19 -9.75
N ASP A 291 64.19 20.83 -10.86
CA ASP A 291 64.82 20.57 -12.16
C ASP A 291 66.30 20.98 -12.17
N LYS A 292 66.66 22.09 -11.51
CA LYS A 292 68.07 22.51 -11.34
C LYS A 292 68.86 21.46 -10.55
N VAL A 293 68.30 20.91 -9.46
CA VAL A 293 68.96 19.84 -8.69
C VAL A 293 69.14 18.59 -9.53
N ALA A 294 68.11 18.18 -10.27
CA ALA A 294 68.18 17.01 -11.14
C ALA A 294 69.22 17.17 -12.27
N ALA A 295 69.34 18.37 -12.85
CA ALA A 295 70.35 18.68 -13.85
C ALA A 295 71.78 18.64 -13.26
N LEU A 296 71.97 19.26 -12.10
CA LEU A 296 73.26 19.29 -11.39
C LEU A 296 73.75 17.88 -11.04
N ALA A 297 72.86 17.02 -10.56
CA ALA A 297 73.18 15.64 -10.20
C ALA A 297 73.51 14.76 -11.43
N ARG A 298 73.03 15.12 -12.63
CA ARG A 298 73.36 14.44 -13.90
C ARG A 298 74.72 14.84 -14.47
N GLU A 299 75.24 16.01 -14.11
CA GLU A 299 76.45 16.58 -14.72
C GLU A 299 77.77 15.93 -14.26
N ALA A 300 77.81 15.34 -13.05
CA ALA A 300 79.02 14.70 -12.52
C ALA A 300 78.77 13.50 -11.58
N PRO A 301 78.18 12.40 -12.08
CA PRO A 301 77.86 11.22 -11.26
C PRO A 301 79.11 10.54 -10.68
N ASP A 302 80.22 10.50 -11.40
CA ASP A 302 81.41 9.74 -11.00
C ASP A 302 82.20 10.41 -9.86
N LYS A 303 82.24 11.75 -9.83
CA LYS A 303 82.91 12.52 -8.77
C LYS A 303 82.17 12.41 -7.43
N ILE A 304 80.84 12.35 -7.47
CA ILE A 304 80.02 12.17 -6.28
C ILE A 304 80.18 10.73 -5.75
N ARG A 305 80.21 9.71 -6.64
CA ARG A 305 80.45 8.31 -6.26
C ARG A 305 81.81 8.07 -5.60
N GLU A 306 82.88 8.67 -6.14
CA GLU A 306 84.23 8.52 -5.57
C GLU A 306 84.30 9.09 -4.14
N GLN A 307 83.63 10.21 -3.89
CA GLN A 307 83.63 10.83 -2.56
C GLN A 307 82.78 10.02 -1.55
N ILE A 308 81.61 9.51 -1.96
CA ILE A 308 80.73 8.71 -1.10
C ILE A 308 81.37 7.36 -0.74
N THR A 309 82.03 6.70 -1.70
CA THR A 309 82.71 5.41 -1.45
C THR A 309 83.83 5.53 -0.43
N ARG A 310 84.62 6.61 -0.48
CA ARG A 310 85.66 6.92 0.52
C ARG A 310 85.08 7.13 1.92
N GLU A 311 83.95 7.82 2.06
CA GLU A 311 83.28 8.03 3.36
C GLU A 311 82.72 6.71 3.94
N LEU A 312 82.12 5.87 3.09
CA LEU A 312 81.55 4.57 3.50
C LEU A 312 82.62 3.59 4.00
N GLU A 313 83.79 3.53 3.35
CA GLU A 313 84.89 2.67 3.80
C GLU A 313 85.42 3.09 5.17
N GLN A 314 85.57 4.40 5.41
CA GLN A 314 85.99 4.93 6.70
C GLN A 314 84.98 4.61 7.81
N GLN A 315 83.67 4.72 7.55
CA GLN A 315 82.64 4.41 8.54
C GLN A 315 82.52 2.90 8.84
N LYS A 316 82.58 2.04 7.82
CA LYS A 316 82.58 0.57 8.01
C LYS A 316 83.72 0.12 8.91
N SER A 317 84.91 0.70 8.72
CA SER A 317 86.08 0.38 9.56
C SER A 317 85.88 0.78 11.03
N ARG A 318 85.15 1.87 11.31
CA ARG A 318 84.83 2.32 12.68
C ARG A 318 83.78 1.43 13.35
N VAL A 319 82.73 1.05 12.61
CA VAL A 319 81.68 0.16 13.13
C VAL A 319 82.26 -1.22 13.44
N ALA A 320 83.09 -1.78 12.57
CA ALA A 320 83.73 -3.07 12.80
C ALA A 320 84.57 -3.09 14.10
N LYS A 321 85.33 -2.03 14.37
CA LYS A 321 86.11 -1.90 15.62
C LYS A 321 85.21 -1.82 16.86
N LEU A 322 84.10 -1.10 16.78
CA LEU A 322 83.14 -1.01 17.89
C LEU A 322 82.41 -2.34 18.12
N GLU A 323 82.10 -3.09 17.05
CA GLU A 323 81.50 -4.41 17.14
C GLU A 323 82.44 -5.43 17.78
N GLU A 324 83.73 -5.39 17.46
CA GLU A 324 84.77 -6.19 18.12
C GLU A 324 84.87 -5.87 19.62
N GLN A 325 84.87 -4.58 20.00
CA GLN A 325 84.88 -4.15 21.40
C GLN A 325 83.64 -4.64 22.15
N ARG A 326 82.45 -4.52 21.53
CA ARG A 326 81.20 -5.00 22.12
C ARG A 326 81.25 -6.52 22.31
N ALA A 327 81.63 -7.27 21.28
CA ALA A 327 81.69 -8.73 21.31
C ALA A 327 82.62 -9.22 22.44
N THR A 328 83.79 -8.58 22.57
CA THR A 328 84.77 -8.86 23.63
C THR A 328 84.20 -8.58 25.03
N ALA A 329 83.53 -7.44 25.22
CA ALA A 329 82.90 -7.09 26.49
C ALA A 329 81.75 -8.05 26.87
N THR A 330 80.89 -8.41 25.91
CA THR A 330 79.82 -9.40 26.15
C THR A 330 80.34 -10.81 26.40
N GLY A 331 81.42 -11.22 25.73
CA GLY A 331 82.09 -12.49 26.01
C GLY A 331 82.64 -12.53 27.44
N GLY A 332 83.25 -11.43 27.89
CA GLY A 332 83.72 -11.26 29.27
C GLY A 332 82.58 -11.32 30.31
N GLN A 333 81.42 -10.74 30.01
CA GLN A 333 80.24 -10.81 30.89
C GLN A 333 79.73 -12.23 31.08
N ALA A 334 79.62 -13.01 30.01
CA ALA A 334 79.11 -14.39 30.08
C ALA A 334 80.02 -15.26 30.96
N GLY A 335 81.35 -15.08 30.85
CA GLY A 335 82.31 -15.76 31.71
C GLY A 335 82.16 -15.40 33.20
N LEU A 336 82.04 -14.10 33.52
CA LEU A 336 81.86 -13.64 34.89
C LEU A 336 80.49 -14.02 35.49
N GLN A 337 79.42 -14.02 34.69
CA GLN A 337 78.09 -14.48 35.13
C GLN A 337 78.10 -15.96 35.50
N THR A 338 78.79 -16.80 34.72
CA THR A 338 78.94 -18.23 35.03
C THR A 338 79.67 -18.41 36.36
N ARG A 339 80.76 -17.66 36.59
CA ARG A 339 81.49 -17.69 37.87
C ARG A 339 80.64 -17.18 39.04
N LYS A 340 79.83 -16.13 38.83
CA LYS A 340 78.89 -15.62 39.83
C LYS A 340 77.87 -16.69 40.25
N GLN A 341 77.32 -17.44 39.29
CA GLN A 341 76.38 -18.53 39.58
C GLN A 341 77.04 -19.62 40.45
N GLN A 342 78.25 -20.06 40.07
CA GLN A 342 79.00 -21.06 40.84
C GLN A 342 79.27 -20.61 42.29
N LEU A 343 79.70 -19.36 42.48
CA LEU A 343 79.97 -18.81 43.81
C LEU A 343 78.68 -18.60 44.63
N THR A 344 77.57 -18.27 43.98
CA THR A 344 76.26 -18.12 44.64
C THR A 344 75.73 -19.46 45.14
N GLU A 345 75.89 -20.51 44.33
CA GLU A 345 75.54 -21.87 44.73
C GLU A 345 76.40 -22.33 45.91
N GLU A 346 77.72 -22.10 45.87
CA GLU A 346 78.63 -22.40 46.99
C GLU A 346 78.26 -21.63 48.27
N LEU A 347 77.91 -20.34 48.15
CA LEU A 347 77.44 -19.53 49.27
C LEU A 347 76.19 -20.12 49.90
N SER A 348 75.20 -20.48 49.09
CA SER A 348 73.93 -21.03 49.57
C SER A 348 74.12 -22.36 50.32
N ARG A 349 75.01 -23.22 49.79
CA ARG A 349 75.38 -24.50 50.42
C ARG A 349 76.04 -24.27 51.79
N LEU A 350 77.05 -23.40 51.86
CA LEU A 350 77.76 -23.10 53.12
C LEU A 350 76.87 -22.37 54.13
N GLN A 351 75.95 -21.53 53.67
CA GLN A 351 75.00 -20.82 54.53
C GLN A 351 73.97 -21.79 55.13
N ALA A 352 73.58 -22.84 54.41
CA ALA A 352 72.74 -23.92 54.92
C ALA A 352 73.49 -24.85 55.91
N GLU A 353 74.79 -25.09 55.70
CA GLU A 353 75.63 -25.92 56.58
C GLU A 353 76.02 -25.21 57.89
N ARG A 354 76.14 -23.87 57.86
CA ARG A 354 76.50 -23.04 59.02
C ARG A 354 75.66 -23.29 60.29
N PRO A 355 74.31 -23.23 60.28
CA PRO A 355 73.51 -23.40 61.50
C PRO A 355 73.71 -24.77 62.16
N GLU A 356 73.91 -25.83 61.36
CA GLU A 356 74.19 -27.17 61.87
C GLU A 356 75.56 -27.22 62.57
N ALA A 357 76.59 -26.65 61.93
CA ALA A 357 77.93 -26.55 62.53
C ALA A 357 77.94 -25.69 63.81
N VAL A 358 77.17 -24.60 63.84
CA VAL A 358 77.01 -23.74 65.02
C VAL A 358 76.24 -24.46 66.13
N ALA A 359 75.19 -25.21 65.81
CA ALA A 359 74.44 -26.01 66.77
C ALA A 359 75.34 -27.07 67.43
N ALA A 360 76.11 -27.82 66.64
CA ALA A 360 77.08 -28.80 67.14
C ALA A 360 78.16 -28.16 68.03
N SER A 361 78.62 -26.96 67.68
CA SER A 361 79.57 -26.19 68.51
C SER A 361 78.94 -25.72 69.82
N ASN A 362 77.70 -25.22 69.79
CA ASN A 362 76.98 -24.75 70.98
C ASN A 362 76.61 -25.89 71.93
N GLU A 363 76.25 -27.06 71.41
CA GLU A 363 76.01 -28.26 72.21
C GLU A 363 77.27 -28.65 73.00
N GLN A 364 78.44 -28.69 72.34
CA GLN A 364 79.69 -28.97 73.06
C GLN A 364 80.14 -27.86 73.99
N LYS A 365 79.82 -26.59 73.69
CA LYS A 365 80.03 -25.49 74.66
C LYS A 365 79.17 -25.66 75.90
N ALA A 366 77.92 -26.10 75.76
CA ALA A 366 77.05 -26.37 76.90
C ALA A 366 77.60 -27.51 77.76
N VAL A 367 78.15 -28.58 77.14
CA VAL A 367 78.83 -29.66 77.86
C VAL A 367 80.06 -29.14 78.61
N VAL A 368 80.89 -28.30 77.98
CA VAL A 368 82.05 -27.67 78.63
C VAL A 368 81.59 -26.81 79.81
N ALA A 369 80.58 -25.95 79.64
CA ALA A 369 80.06 -25.09 80.70
C ALA A 369 79.49 -25.89 81.89
N GLU A 370 78.82 -27.03 81.64
CA GLU A 370 78.34 -27.91 82.70
C GLU A 370 79.50 -28.61 83.44
N ILE A 371 80.58 -28.98 82.74
CA ILE A 371 81.79 -29.51 83.38
C ILE A 371 82.50 -28.41 84.19
N GLU A 372 82.58 -27.18 83.68
CA GLU A 372 83.15 -26.04 84.41
C GLU A 372 82.38 -25.76 85.70
N LYS A 373 81.04 -25.77 85.64
CA LYS A 373 80.19 -25.64 86.82
C LYS A 373 80.47 -26.75 87.84
N ARG A 374 80.55 -28.01 87.39
CA ARG A 374 80.92 -29.15 88.24
C ARG A 374 82.33 -28.99 88.83
N LEU A 375 83.28 -28.47 88.06
CA LEU A 375 84.63 -28.20 88.54
C LEU A 375 84.64 -27.14 89.63
N ASP A 376 83.85 -26.07 89.48
CA ASP A 376 83.74 -25.01 90.48
C ASP A 376 83.01 -25.49 91.76
N GLU A 377 81.99 -26.35 91.63
CA GLU A 377 81.39 -27.06 92.77
C GLU A 377 82.39 -27.95 93.51
N GLN A 378 83.30 -28.64 92.80
CA GLN A 378 84.35 -29.44 93.45
C GLN A 378 85.46 -28.56 94.05
N ARG A 379 85.86 -27.49 93.38
CA ARG A 379 86.83 -26.51 93.90
C ARG A 379 86.32 -25.86 95.18
N THR A 380 85.04 -25.51 95.24
CA THR A 380 84.43 -24.96 96.45
C THR A 380 84.44 -25.97 97.59
N LYS A 381 84.19 -27.27 97.35
CA LYS A 381 84.36 -28.35 98.35
C LYS A 381 85.81 -28.49 98.82
N VAL A 382 86.78 -28.52 97.91
CA VAL A 382 88.22 -28.58 98.25
C VAL A 382 88.64 -27.39 99.11
N LEU A 383 88.18 -26.18 98.76
CA LEU A 383 88.45 -24.95 99.52
C LEU A 383 87.71 -24.91 100.87
N ALA A 384 86.50 -25.47 100.96
CA ALA A 384 85.74 -25.59 102.20
C ALA A 384 86.42 -26.55 103.19
N GLU A 385 86.92 -27.69 102.71
CA GLU A 385 87.70 -28.65 103.51
C GLU A 385 89.06 -28.08 103.94
N GLU A 386 89.74 -27.33 103.07
CA GLU A 386 91.00 -26.65 103.42
C GLU A 386 90.80 -25.58 104.51
N LYS A 387 89.62 -24.94 104.54
CA LYS A 387 89.23 -23.95 105.57
C LYS A 387 88.52 -24.55 106.79
N GLY A 388 88.17 -25.84 106.79
CA GLY A 388 87.66 -26.59 107.94
C GLY A 388 86.16 -26.42 108.25
N VAL A 389 85.27 -26.55 107.25
CA VAL A 389 83.81 -26.36 107.43
C VAL A 389 82.99 -27.50 106.82
N GLU A 390 82.85 -28.59 107.59
CA GLU A 390 81.69 -29.51 107.65
C GLU A 390 81.90 -30.47 108.86
N GLY A 391 81.22 -30.20 109.98
CA GLY A 391 81.12 -31.07 111.16
C GLY A 391 82.34 -31.26 112.09
N SER A 392 83.58 -31.19 111.62
CA SER A 392 84.79 -31.55 112.42
C SER A 392 85.54 -30.34 113.03
N GLY A 393 85.36 -29.13 112.49
CA GLY A 393 85.93 -27.87 113.02
C GLY A 393 87.47 -27.78 113.03
N LYS A 394 88.17 -28.74 112.40
CA LYS A 394 89.64 -28.79 112.35
C LYS A 394 90.14 -28.46 110.94
N VAL A 395 90.94 -27.38 110.86
CA VAL A 395 91.65 -26.94 109.65
C VAL A 395 92.80 -27.92 109.36
N GLY A 396 92.80 -28.58 108.20
CA GLY A 396 93.91 -29.47 107.79
C GLY A 396 93.62 -30.39 106.59
N ARG A 397 94.68 -30.75 105.84
CA ARG A 397 94.61 -31.60 104.63
C ARG A 397 94.47 -33.09 104.94
N GLY A 398 93.30 -33.49 105.44
CA GLY A 398 92.96 -34.86 105.85
C GLY A 398 92.70 -35.84 104.69
N GLN A 399 92.14 -37.02 105.00
CA GLN A 399 91.78 -38.04 103.99
C GLN A 399 90.64 -37.58 103.06
N PHE A 400 89.63 -36.88 103.59
CA PHE A 400 88.52 -36.31 102.80
C PHE A 400 88.99 -35.23 101.82
N TRP A 401 89.91 -34.35 102.23
CA TRP A 401 90.54 -33.38 101.33
C TRP A 401 91.24 -34.06 100.14
N ARG A 402 92.02 -35.13 100.38
CA ARG A 402 92.70 -35.84 99.28
C ARG A 402 91.71 -36.48 98.30
N ALA A 403 90.61 -37.05 98.81
CA ALA A 403 89.55 -37.61 97.98
C ALA A 403 88.88 -36.52 97.12
N ALA A 404 88.46 -35.40 97.73
CA ALA A 404 87.87 -34.27 97.01
C ALA A 404 88.84 -33.65 95.98
N LYS A 405 90.14 -33.57 96.31
CA LYS A 405 91.18 -33.09 95.38
C LYS A 405 91.39 -34.05 94.20
N THR A 406 91.37 -35.37 94.44
CA THR A 406 91.46 -36.36 93.36
C THR A 406 90.24 -36.29 92.44
N ASP A 407 89.05 -36.06 93.00
CA ASP A 407 87.84 -35.87 92.21
C ASP A 407 87.84 -34.52 91.46
N GLU A 408 88.39 -33.44 92.02
CA GLU A 408 88.65 -32.19 91.30
C GLU A 408 89.60 -32.41 90.10
N GLU A 409 90.66 -33.20 90.26
CA GLU A 409 91.60 -33.52 89.18
C GLU A 409 90.96 -34.35 88.06
N LYS A 410 90.07 -35.29 88.40
CA LYS A 410 89.29 -36.04 87.40
C LYS A 410 88.39 -35.10 86.59
N VAL A 411 87.63 -34.24 87.26
CA VAL A 411 86.76 -33.27 86.57
C VAL A 411 87.58 -32.26 85.75
N ARG A 412 88.78 -31.88 86.21
CA ARG A 412 89.71 -31.03 85.45
C ARG A 412 90.23 -31.74 84.19
N ALA A 413 90.54 -33.03 84.26
CA ALA A 413 90.94 -33.81 83.09
C ALA A 413 89.77 -34.00 82.10
N GLU A 414 88.55 -34.23 82.61
CA GLU A 414 87.32 -34.25 81.79
C GLU A 414 87.11 -32.92 81.06
N LEU A 415 87.34 -31.78 81.73
CA LEU A 415 87.27 -30.46 81.11
C LEU A 415 88.28 -30.29 79.98
N GLN A 416 89.51 -30.78 80.16
CA GLN A 416 90.52 -30.71 79.11
C GLN A 416 90.11 -31.51 77.87
N ILE A 417 89.58 -32.72 78.05
CA ILE A 417 89.07 -33.56 76.96
C ILE A 417 87.86 -32.88 76.29
N ALA A 418 86.96 -32.30 77.06
CA ALA A 418 85.80 -31.58 76.52
C ALA A 418 86.22 -30.34 75.70
N ASN A 419 87.24 -29.61 76.15
CA ASN A 419 87.83 -28.49 75.39
C ASN A 419 88.49 -28.96 74.07
N GLU A 420 89.21 -30.08 74.07
CA GLU A 420 89.78 -30.66 72.85
C GLU A 420 88.68 -31.09 71.86
N ARG A 421 87.60 -31.69 72.37
CA ARG A 421 86.42 -32.06 71.55
C ARG A 421 85.69 -30.84 71.01
N LEU A 422 85.61 -29.75 71.77
CA LEU A 422 84.99 -28.50 71.35
C LEU A 422 85.79 -27.77 70.25
N ARG A 423 87.11 -27.92 70.23
CA ARG A 423 87.98 -27.26 69.23
C ARG A 423 87.64 -27.66 67.80
N SER A 424 87.27 -28.92 67.55
CA SER A 424 86.95 -29.40 66.19
C SER A 424 85.68 -28.73 65.62
N PRO A 425 84.49 -28.79 66.27
CA PRO A 425 83.30 -28.05 65.83
C PRO A 425 83.52 -26.54 65.72
N GLN A 426 84.27 -25.92 66.65
CA GLN A 426 84.59 -24.50 66.57
C GLN A 426 85.42 -24.15 65.32
N SER A 427 86.45 -24.93 65.03
CA SER A 427 87.27 -24.71 63.83
C SER A 427 86.47 -24.86 62.53
N LYS A 428 85.48 -25.77 62.50
CA LYS A 428 84.56 -25.90 61.36
C LYS A 428 83.74 -24.64 61.15
N VAL A 429 83.13 -24.09 62.20
CA VAL A 429 82.38 -22.83 62.12
C VAL A 429 83.27 -21.69 61.61
N GLU A 430 84.49 -21.56 62.16
CA GLU A 430 85.44 -20.51 61.73
C GLU A 430 85.85 -20.69 60.25
N SER A 431 86.03 -21.93 59.79
CA SER A 431 86.37 -22.22 58.39
C SER A 431 85.24 -21.87 57.43
N ILE A 432 83.99 -22.18 57.81
CA ILE A 432 82.78 -21.84 57.05
C ILE A 432 82.62 -20.32 56.99
N ASP A 433 82.78 -19.63 58.12
CA ASP A 433 82.65 -18.17 58.20
C ASP A 433 83.72 -17.45 57.36
N LYS A 434 84.98 -17.93 57.37
CA LYS A 434 86.04 -17.40 56.49
C LYS A 434 85.73 -17.61 55.02
N ARG A 435 85.27 -18.80 54.63
CA ARG A 435 84.92 -19.09 53.23
C ARG A 435 83.70 -18.27 52.78
N LEU A 436 82.69 -18.11 53.62
CA LEU A 436 81.54 -17.23 53.35
C LEU A 436 81.97 -15.76 53.17
N ALA A 437 82.88 -15.26 54.01
CA ALA A 437 83.41 -13.90 53.87
C ALA A 437 84.20 -13.73 52.56
N GLN A 438 85.03 -14.72 52.20
CA GLN A 438 85.77 -14.71 50.95
C GLN A 438 84.83 -14.73 49.72
N ILE A 439 83.85 -15.63 49.68
CA ILE A 439 82.89 -15.73 48.57
C ILE A 439 82.10 -14.43 48.42
N LYS A 440 81.65 -13.82 49.52
CA LYS A 440 80.95 -12.52 49.47
C LYS A 440 81.83 -11.41 48.89
N SER A 441 83.12 -11.39 49.22
CA SER A 441 84.07 -10.44 48.63
C SER A 441 84.29 -10.70 47.14
N GLU A 442 84.44 -11.97 46.72
CA GLU A 442 84.60 -12.33 45.30
C GLU A 442 83.34 -11.98 44.48
N LEU A 443 82.15 -12.21 45.03
CA LEU A 443 80.89 -11.82 44.41
C LEU A 443 80.79 -10.30 44.23
N ALA A 444 81.16 -9.51 45.23
CA ALA A 444 81.16 -8.04 45.14
C ALA A 444 82.13 -7.53 44.06
N GLN A 445 83.31 -8.15 43.93
CA GLN A 445 84.27 -7.81 42.87
C GLN A 445 83.74 -8.18 41.48
N ILE A 446 83.18 -9.38 41.32
CA ILE A 446 82.56 -9.81 40.06
C ILE A 446 81.42 -8.88 39.65
N ASP A 447 80.63 -8.40 40.61
CA ASP A 447 79.55 -7.44 40.33
C ASP A 447 80.08 -6.08 39.87
N GLY A 448 81.19 -5.60 40.44
CA GLY A 448 81.89 -4.41 39.96
C GLY A 448 82.42 -4.57 38.54
N ASP A 449 83.06 -5.69 38.24
CA ASP A 449 83.61 -5.99 36.90
C ASP A 449 82.50 -6.18 35.86
N LEU A 450 81.40 -6.84 36.23
CA LEU A 450 80.20 -6.97 35.39
C LEU A 450 79.58 -5.61 35.09
N ALA A 451 79.48 -4.71 36.08
CA ALA A 451 78.97 -3.36 35.86
C ALA A 451 79.86 -2.56 34.89
N LYS A 452 81.19 -2.69 35.02
CA LYS A 452 82.15 -2.06 34.11
C LYS A 452 82.02 -2.58 32.67
N LEU A 453 82.05 -3.91 32.48
CA LEU A 453 81.89 -4.51 31.15
C LEU A 453 80.51 -4.23 30.55
N LYS A 454 79.47 -4.09 31.39
CA LYS A 454 78.14 -3.67 30.97
C LYS A 454 78.11 -2.22 30.50
N GLY A 455 78.76 -1.31 31.23
CA GLY A 455 78.95 0.07 30.78
C GLY A 455 79.71 0.16 29.45
N GLU A 456 80.79 -0.61 29.29
CA GLU A 456 81.57 -0.66 28.04
C GLU A 456 80.74 -1.23 26.88
N ALA A 457 80.02 -2.34 27.09
CA ALA A 457 79.17 -2.95 26.08
C ALA A 457 77.98 -2.06 25.68
N GLU A 458 77.35 -1.39 26.63
CA GLU A 458 76.24 -0.44 26.39
C GLU A 458 76.73 0.81 25.68
N THR A 459 77.88 1.37 26.09
CA THR A 459 78.50 2.52 25.41
C THR A 459 78.89 2.18 23.98
N ALA A 460 79.52 1.02 23.76
CA ALA A 460 79.84 0.53 22.42
C ALA A 460 78.56 0.28 21.61
N ALA A 461 77.52 -0.30 22.20
CA ALA A 461 76.24 -0.51 21.54
C ALA A 461 75.55 0.81 21.17
N GLN A 462 75.61 1.83 22.01
CA GLN A 462 75.07 3.16 21.74
C GLN A 462 75.87 3.88 20.64
N MET A 463 77.19 3.77 20.65
CA MET A 463 78.04 4.32 19.59
C MET A 463 77.84 3.59 18.25
N ILE A 464 77.65 2.26 18.27
CA ILE A 464 77.24 1.48 17.10
C ILE A 464 75.85 1.91 16.65
N SER A 465 74.89 2.10 17.56
CA SER A 465 73.54 2.52 17.18
C SER A 465 73.53 3.92 16.62
N VAL A 466 74.34 4.86 17.11
CA VAL A 466 74.48 6.20 16.53
C VAL A 466 75.17 6.13 15.16
N ALA A 467 76.22 5.33 15.00
CA ALA A 467 76.89 5.12 13.71
C ALA A 467 76.00 4.39 12.69
N LYS A 468 75.15 3.46 13.14
CA LYS A 468 74.15 2.77 12.32
C LYS A 468 72.89 3.61 12.11
N ALA A 469 72.50 4.47 13.04
CA ALA A 469 71.35 5.37 12.89
C ALA A 469 71.66 6.56 11.98
N GLY A 470 72.92 7.01 11.95
CA GLY A 470 73.42 7.86 10.86
C GLY A 470 73.20 7.22 9.49
N ASN A 471 73.30 5.88 9.39
CA ASN A 471 72.91 5.12 8.21
C ASN A 471 71.41 4.79 8.13
N ALA A 472 70.64 4.79 9.23
CA ALA A 472 69.22 4.43 9.22
C ALA A 472 68.32 5.60 8.80
N ALA A 473 68.76 6.84 9.00
CA ALA A 473 68.21 8.01 8.31
C ALA A 473 68.50 7.98 6.79
N GLU A 474 69.45 7.15 6.37
CA GLU A 474 69.87 6.87 4.99
C GLU A 474 69.66 5.39 4.60
N ASN A 475 68.61 4.74 5.11
CA ASN A 475 68.08 3.51 4.49
C ASN A 475 67.37 3.81 3.15
N SER A 476 67.87 4.80 2.40
CA SER A 476 67.88 4.74 0.95
C SER A 476 68.99 3.78 0.57
N ASP A 477 68.62 2.53 0.25
CA ASP A 477 69.48 1.57 -0.44
C ASP A 477 70.45 2.30 -1.36
N ARG A 478 71.77 2.21 -1.07
CA ARG A 478 72.86 2.67 -1.94
C ARG A 478 72.52 4.03 -2.58
N PHE A 479 72.80 5.15 -1.91
CA PHE A 479 72.72 6.47 -2.55
C PHE A 479 73.74 6.55 -3.70
N ASP A 480 73.34 6.01 -4.84
CA ASP A 480 73.95 6.17 -6.14
C ASP A 480 73.37 7.46 -6.69
N PRO A 481 74.19 8.46 -7.09
CA PRO A 481 73.71 9.74 -7.59
C PRO A 481 72.68 9.61 -8.72
N SER A 482 72.82 8.59 -9.58
CA SER A 482 71.82 8.24 -10.59
C SER A 482 70.52 7.68 -10.02
N ALA A 483 70.59 6.87 -8.96
CA ALA A 483 69.42 6.39 -8.24
C ALA A 483 68.73 7.51 -7.44
N GLY A 484 69.48 8.50 -6.93
CA GLY A 484 68.94 9.68 -6.24
C GLY A 484 68.08 10.55 -7.15
N VAL A 485 68.52 10.80 -8.40
CA VAL A 485 67.71 11.52 -9.39
C VAL A 485 66.48 10.70 -9.79
N ALA A 486 66.64 9.40 -10.02
CA ALA A 486 65.50 8.52 -10.32
C ALA A 486 64.51 8.41 -9.15
N SER A 487 65.00 8.47 -7.91
CA SER A 487 64.16 8.53 -6.72
C SER A 487 63.39 9.84 -6.65
N LEU A 488 64.05 10.98 -6.91
CA LEU A 488 63.42 12.29 -6.90
C LEU A 488 62.31 12.37 -7.97
N GLU A 489 62.55 11.83 -9.17
CA GLU A 489 61.53 11.74 -10.21
C GLU A 489 60.37 10.81 -9.82
N ARG A 490 60.65 9.67 -9.17
CA ARG A 490 59.60 8.78 -8.65
C ARG A 490 58.74 9.47 -7.59
N GLU A 491 59.33 10.18 -6.63
CA GLU A 491 58.56 10.93 -5.62
C GLU A 491 57.79 12.10 -6.25
N ARG A 492 58.35 12.78 -7.25
CA ARG A 492 57.63 13.80 -8.03
C ARG A 492 56.43 13.21 -8.76
N GLN A 493 56.57 12.02 -9.35
CA GLN A 493 55.45 11.32 -9.98
C GLN A 493 54.42 10.86 -8.94
N ALA A 494 54.85 10.33 -7.79
CA ALA A 494 53.98 9.93 -6.70
C ALA A 494 53.15 11.13 -6.17
N PHE A 495 53.79 12.29 -5.99
CA PHE A 495 53.11 13.52 -5.58
C PHE A 495 52.12 14.02 -6.65
N ARG A 496 52.45 13.88 -7.95
CA ARG A 496 51.51 14.20 -9.05
C ARG A 496 50.30 13.27 -9.07
N GLN A 497 50.45 12.01 -8.66
CA GLN A 497 49.34 11.05 -8.56
C GLN A 497 48.50 11.28 -7.30
N LYS A 498 49.14 11.51 -6.15
CA LYS A 498 48.49 11.79 -4.87
C LYS A 498 49.25 12.91 -4.15
N PRO A 499 48.79 14.18 -4.24
CA PRO A 499 49.46 15.31 -3.62
C PRO A 499 49.22 15.32 -2.10
N ASP A 500 50.07 14.63 -1.34
CA ASP A 500 50.00 14.56 0.12
C ASP A 500 51.23 15.15 0.81
N ARG A 501 51.11 15.41 2.12
CA ARG A 501 52.19 16.03 2.91
C ARG A 501 53.42 15.14 2.99
N THR A 502 53.21 13.83 3.01
CA THR A 502 54.27 12.82 3.12
C THR A 502 55.14 12.78 1.87
N ALA A 503 54.53 12.78 0.68
CA ALA A 503 55.24 12.81 -0.59
C ALA A 503 55.96 14.15 -0.79
N LEU A 504 55.37 15.27 -0.39
CA LEU A 504 56.07 16.56 -0.44
C LEU A 504 57.30 16.60 0.48
N ALA A 505 57.17 16.06 1.70
CA ALA A 505 58.30 15.94 2.63
C ALA A 505 59.38 14.99 2.09
N ALA A 506 58.99 13.92 1.39
CA ALA A 506 59.93 13.01 0.72
C ALA A 506 60.69 13.73 -0.41
N ILE A 507 60.01 14.53 -1.25
CA ILE A 507 60.63 15.37 -2.28
C ILE A 507 61.63 16.35 -1.64
N GLN A 508 61.23 17.04 -0.57
CA GLN A 508 62.11 17.98 0.13
C GLN A 508 63.35 17.27 0.70
N SER A 509 63.17 16.10 1.32
CA SER A 509 64.27 15.30 1.88
C SER A 509 65.25 14.86 0.80
N GLN A 510 64.77 14.37 -0.34
CA GLN A 510 65.61 13.93 -1.44
C GLN A 510 66.31 15.10 -2.15
N CYS A 511 65.64 16.24 -2.32
CA CYS A 511 66.26 17.47 -2.82
C CYS A 511 67.40 17.92 -1.90
N SER A 512 67.15 17.97 -0.58
CA SER A 512 68.14 18.38 0.41
C SER A 512 69.34 17.42 0.48
N ALA A 513 69.10 16.12 0.34
CA ALA A 513 70.16 15.11 0.27
C ALA A 513 71.04 15.27 -0.98
N LEU A 514 70.44 15.51 -2.15
CA LEU A 514 71.17 15.74 -3.40
C LEU A 514 72.02 17.02 -3.34
N VAL A 515 71.46 18.13 -2.83
CA VAL A 515 72.21 19.38 -2.62
C VAL A 515 73.31 19.21 -1.56
N GLY A 516 73.03 18.49 -0.47
CA GLY A 516 74.01 18.17 0.57
C GLY A 516 75.18 17.32 0.05
N ALA A 517 74.92 16.36 -0.83
CA ALA A 517 75.97 15.58 -1.49
C ALA A 517 76.76 16.42 -2.51
N ALA A 518 76.08 17.27 -3.29
CA ALA A 518 76.72 18.11 -4.30
C ALA A 518 77.60 19.22 -3.69
N THR A 519 77.22 19.79 -2.54
CA THR A 519 78.03 20.82 -1.84
C THR A 519 79.34 20.28 -1.27
N LYS A 520 79.45 18.98 -1.02
CA LYS A 520 80.70 18.31 -0.59
C LYS A 520 81.70 18.11 -1.73
N VAL A 521 81.27 18.26 -2.98
CA VAL A 521 82.15 18.16 -4.16
C VAL A 521 82.62 19.56 -4.52
N GLU A 522 83.93 19.80 -4.41
CA GLU A 522 84.55 21.13 -4.61
C GLU A 522 84.12 21.79 -5.94
N SER A 523 83.97 21.00 -7.01
CA SER A 523 83.59 21.53 -8.33
C SER A 523 82.11 21.87 -8.51
N LEU A 524 81.22 21.42 -7.61
CA LEU A 524 79.76 21.62 -7.69
C LEU A 524 79.24 22.53 -6.58
N ARG A 525 80.10 22.94 -5.65
CA ARG A 525 79.72 23.63 -4.41
C ARG A 525 78.96 24.92 -4.64
N ASP A 526 79.44 25.79 -5.52
CA ASP A 526 78.82 27.10 -5.77
C ASP A 526 77.48 26.97 -6.49
N ALA A 527 77.37 26.02 -7.43
CA ALA A 527 76.12 25.74 -8.15
C ALA A 527 75.08 25.07 -7.23
N ALA A 528 75.50 24.17 -6.34
CA ALA A 528 74.62 23.51 -5.36
C ALA A 528 74.11 24.47 -4.29
N ALA A 529 74.94 25.41 -3.83
CA ALA A 529 74.57 26.38 -2.80
C ALA A 529 73.52 27.41 -3.28
N ALA A 530 73.34 27.58 -4.59
CA ALA A 530 72.38 28.51 -5.17
C ALA A 530 70.95 27.94 -5.29
N ILE A 531 70.74 26.64 -5.00
CA ILE A 531 69.44 25.96 -5.19
C ILE A 531 68.67 25.91 -3.86
N GLU A 532 67.42 26.36 -3.86
CA GLU A 532 66.56 26.37 -2.66
C GLU A 532 65.59 25.17 -2.65
N CYS A 533 65.86 24.18 -1.79
CA CYS A 533 65.00 23.00 -1.62
C CYS A 533 63.76 23.22 -0.72
N ASN A 534 63.50 24.45 -0.27
CA ASN A 534 62.45 24.74 0.71
C ASN A 534 61.06 24.85 0.05
N PRO A 535 60.09 23.97 0.37
CA PRO A 535 58.78 23.97 -0.27
C PRO A 535 57.79 24.98 0.34
N LYS A 536 58.22 26.00 1.11
CA LYS A 536 57.30 26.84 1.90
C LYS A 536 56.13 27.43 1.08
N GLN A 537 56.41 28.07 -0.05
CA GLN A 537 55.38 28.65 -0.92
C GLN A 537 54.52 27.57 -1.60
N ALA A 538 55.12 26.44 -1.96
CA ALA A 538 54.41 25.28 -2.51
C ALA A 538 53.49 24.62 -1.47
N THR A 539 53.89 24.61 -0.20
CA THR A 539 53.12 24.07 0.93
C THR A 539 51.91 24.95 1.22
N GLU A 540 52.07 26.28 1.16
CA GLU A 540 50.97 27.23 1.30
C GLU A 540 49.96 27.09 0.15
N ALA A 541 50.44 26.92 -1.09
CA ALA A 541 49.58 26.65 -2.24
C ALA A 541 48.85 25.29 -2.13
N ALA A 542 49.52 24.26 -1.59
CA ALA A 542 48.97 22.91 -1.44
C ALA A 542 48.10 22.71 -0.18
N ALA A 543 48.07 23.69 0.74
CA ALA A 543 47.40 23.57 2.03
C ALA A 543 45.92 23.15 1.92
N ARG A 544 45.20 23.65 0.91
CA ARG A 544 43.80 23.27 0.63
C ARG A 544 43.66 21.81 0.24
N VAL A 545 44.53 21.35 -0.67
CA VAL A 545 44.53 19.95 -1.15
C VAL A 545 44.90 19.00 -0.01
N PHE A 546 45.84 19.40 0.86
CA PHE A 546 46.20 18.63 2.04
C PHE A 546 45.04 18.52 3.04
N ALA A 547 44.37 19.63 3.36
CA ALA A 547 43.21 19.61 4.25
C ALA A 547 42.08 18.72 3.69
N LEU A 548 41.86 18.73 2.38
CA LEU A 548 40.85 17.89 1.73
C LEU A 548 41.25 16.41 1.68
N ASN A 549 42.55 16.09 1.52
CA ASN A 549 43.05 14.72 1.60
C ASN A 549 42.95 14.16 3.02
N ASP A 550 43.32 14.95 4.03
CA ASP A 550 43.16 14.59 5.44
C ASP A 550 41.66 14.35 5.77
N GLY A 551 40.78 15.18 5.22
CA GLY A 551 39.33 15.03 5.34
C GLY A 551 38.80 13.77 4.63
N LEU A 552 39.22 13.50 3.40
CA LEU A 552 38.82 12.28 2.68
C LEU A 552 39.28 11.01 3.40
N ASP A 553 40.47 11.01 4.02
CA ASP A 553 40.95 9.88 4.84
C ASP A 553 40.11 9.72 6.13
N ALA A 554 39.69 10.82 6.77
CA ALA A 554 38.78 10.77 7.92
C ALA A 554 37.38 10.27 7.52
N PHE A 555 36.84 10.77 6.40
CA PHE A 555 35.58 10.35 5.82
C PHE A 555 35.60 8.85 5.45
N ALA A 556 36.67 8.37 4.81
CA ALA A 556 36.81 6.96 4.46
C ALA A 556 36.82 6.04 5.70
N LYS A 557 37.40 6.49 6.81
CA LYS A 557 37.46 5.71 8.07
C LYS A 557 36.13 5.72 8.84
N ASN A 558 35.45 6.85 8.87
CA ASN A 558 34.31 7.08 9.75
C ASN A 558 32.95 6.93 9.05
N CYS A 559 32.89 7.16 7.73
CA CYS A 559 31.65 7.38 6.99
C CYS A 559 31.46 6.51 5.75
N ALA A 560 32.55 6.04 5.14
CA ALA A 560 32.46 5.16 3.98
C ALA A 560 32.17 3.71 4.40
N GLY A 561 31.17 3.10 3.73
CA GLY A 561 30.72 1.72 3.98
C GLY A 561 29.38 1.68 4.73
N GLY A 562 28.43 0.88 4.23
CA GLY A 562 27.08 0.76 4.79
C GLY A 562 27.04 0.33 6.26
N ASP A 563 28.07 -0.40 6.71
CA ASP A 563 28.21 -0.88 8.09
C ASP A 563 28.44 0.24 9.12
N LYS A 564 28.78 1.45 8.67
CA LYS A 564 29.02 2.61 9.54
C LYS A 564 27.73 3.39 9.85
N LEU A 565 26.62 3.09 9.17
CA LEU A 565 25.34 3.74 9.43
C LEU A 565 24.79 3.31 10.81
N PRO A 566 24.40 4.26 11.68
CA PRO A 566 23.81 3.93 12.97
C PRO A 566 22.51 3.13 12.81
N THR A 567 22.47 1.94 13.41
CA THR A 567 21.28 1.07 13.43
C THR A 567 20.42 1.25 14.68
N ALA A 568 20.88 2.08 15.63
CA ALA A 568 20.18 2.40 16.87
C ALA A 568 20.18 3.92 17.12
N GLY A 569 19.07 4.45 17.66
CA GLY A 569 18.91 5.88 17.94
C GLY A 569 17.99 6.64 16.96
N GLY A 570 17.38 5.94 16.01
CA GLY A 570 16.40 6.50 15.07
C GLY A 570 16.98 7.54 14.12
N THR A 571 16.08 8.33 13.53
CA THR A 571 16.37 9.37 12.51
C THR A 571 17.33 10.45 12.98
N ASP A 572 17.31 10.81 14.27
CA ASP A 572 18.17 11.84 14.85
C ASP A 572 19.65 11.42 14.82
N ALA A 573 19.95 10.16 15.16
CA ALA A 573 21.30 9.61 15.11
C ALA A 573 21.84 9.54 13.66
N LEU A 574 20.98 9.24 12.69
CA LEU A 574 21.32 9.24 11.26
C LEU A 574 21.68 10.64 10.74
N LEU A 575 20.90 11.66 11.12
CA LEU A 575 21.18 13.04 10.72
C LEU A 575 22.45 13.59 11.38
N GLU A 576 22.67 13.27 12.66
CA GLU A 576 23.91 13.63 13.36
C GLU A 576 25.13 12.94 12.73
N PHE A 577 24.99 11.67 12.34
CA PHE A 577 25.99 10.97 11.54
C PHE A 577 26.27 11.68 10.21
N GLY A 578 25.23 12.05 9.45
CA GLY A 578 25.37 12.79 8.19
C GLY A 578 26.08 14.14 8.36
N ARG A 579 25.77 14.89 9.43
CA ARG A 579 26.45 16.15 9.78
C ARG A 579 27.92 15.93 10.13
N ARG A 580 28.23 14.87 10.89
CA ARG A 580 29.61 14.50 11.22
C ARG A 580 30.40 14.08 9.99
N CYS A 581 29.79 13.35 9.07
CA CYS A 581 30.42 12.96 7.81
C CYS A 581 30.68 14.16 6.90
N LEU A 582 29.77 15.13 6.88
CA LEU A 582 30.00 16.39 6.17
C LEU A 582 31.17 17.17 6.76
N GLN A 583 31.29 17.22 8.10
CA GLN A 583 32.42 17.85 8.78
C GLN A 583 33.74 17.12 8.50
N ASP A 584 33.73 15.79 8.54
CA ASP A 584 34.91 14.96 8.31
C ASP A 584 35.40 15.04 6.85
N SER A 585 34.53 15.33 5.88
CA SER A 585 34.87 15.41 4.44
C SER A 585 35.89 16.47 4.03
N GLY A 586 36.17 17.47 4.88
CA GLY A 586 37.13 18.55 4.58
C GLY A 586 36.69 19.54 3.49
N LEU A 587 35.41 19.52 3.10
CA LEU A 587 34.84 20.43 2.09
C LEU A 587 34.83 21.90 2.55
N THR A 588 34.78 22.82 1.58
CA THR A 588 34.72 24.27 1.85
C THR A 588 33.39 24.70 2.48
N SER A 589 33.35 25.89 3.09
CA SER A 589 32.13 26.45 3.71
C SER A 589 30.97 26.62 2.72
N ALA A 590 31.26 26.88 1.43
CA ALA A 590 30.23 26.99 0.39
C ALA A 590 29.62 25.61 0.06
N ASP A 591 30.44 24.60 -0.18
CA ASP A 591 29.96 23.25 -0.53
C ASP A 591 29.26 22.57 0.67
N THR A 592 29.76 22.80 1.89
CA THR A 592 29.11 22.33 3.13
C THR A 592 27.76 22.99 3.39
N SER A 593 27.54 24.25 2.96
CA SER A 593 26.23 24.90 3.09
C SER A 593 25.16 24.27 2.21
N ALA A 594 25.50 23.87 0.98
CA ALA A 594 24.57 23.25 0.05
C ALA A 594 24.16 21.82 0.50
N LEU A 595 25.15 21.01 0.91
CA LEU A 595 24.92 19.66 1.43
C LEU A 595 24.28 19.70 2.83
N GLY A 596 24.63 20.69 3.65
CA GLY A 596 23.98 20.97 4.92
C GLY A 596 22.51 21.38 4.77
N ALA A 597 22.17 22.14 3.72
CA ALA A 597 20.78 22.45 3.37
C ALA A 597 20.02 21.21 2.88
N ALA A 598 20.67 20.25 2.23
CA ALA A 598 20.05 18.95 1.91
C ALA A 598 19.74 18.14 3.18
N LEU A 599 20.69 18.04 4.11
CA LEU A 599 20.48 17.42 5.43
C LEU A 599 19.39 18.12 6.25
N SER A 600 19.34 19.45 6.21
CA SER A 600 18.31 20.25 6.89
C SER A 600 16.92 20.07 6.25
N ARG A 601 16.84 19.90 4.93
CA ARG A 601 15.59 19.55 4.24
C ARG A 601 15.11 18.14 4.61
N ALA A 602 16.02 17.18 4.74
CA ALA A 602 15.68 15.85 5.24
C ALA A 602 15.15 15.91 6.69
N ASP A 603 15.69 16.80 7.52
CA ASP A 603 15.20 17.07 8.89
C ASP A 603 13.80 17.73 8.89
N LEU A 604 13.54 18.66 7.97
CA LEU A 604 12.26 19.36 7.83
C LEU A 604 11.14 18.49 7.23
N ASN A 605 11.48 17.54 6.36
CA ASN A 605 10.53 16.60 5.74
C ASN A 605 10.20 15.40 6.64
N ARG A 606 10.63 15.45 7.91
CA ARG A 606 10.52 14.36 8.86
C ARG A 606 9.09 14.21 9.40
N ASP A 607 8.57 13.00 9.23
CA ASP A 607 7.17 12.60 9.38
C ASP A 607 6.62 12.70 10.82
N ASP A 608 7.51 12.68 11.82
CA ASP A 608 7.16 12.65 13.24
C ASP A 608 6.87 14.02 13.88
N LYS A 609 7.09 15.12 13.15
CA LYS A 609 6.66 16.49 13.55
C LYS A 609 5.83 17.23 12.52
N ALA A 610 5.71 16.69 11.30
CA ALA A 610 4.92 17.30 10.25
C ALA A 610 3.41 17.16 10.53
N HIS A 611 2.63 18.18 10.12
CA HIS A 611 1.17 18.07 10.16
C HIS A 611 0.74 16.86 9.31
N ARG A 612 -0.24 16.09 9.80
CA ARG A 612 -0.72 14.84 9.16
C ARG A 612 -1.05 14.97 7.67
N PHE A 613 -1.42 16.19 7.24
CA PHE A 613 -1.63 16.56 5.85
C PHE A 613 -0.38 16.40 4.97
N VAL A 614 0.78 16.84 5.46
CA VAL A 614 2.06 16.72 4.75
C VAL A 614 2.45 15.23 4.64
N VAL A 615 2.19 14.46 5.68
CA VAL A 615 2.38 13.00 5.70
C VAL A 615 1.54 12.31 4.63
N THR A 616 0.25 12.64 4.55
CA THR A 616 -0.65 12.10 3.52
C THR A 616 -0.29 12.54 2.11
N TRP A 617 0.15 13.79 1.94
CA TRP A 617 0.55 14.32 0.64
C TRP A 617 1.85 13.70 0.15
N ASN A 618 2.83 13.55 1.05
CA ASN A 618 4.07 12.84 0.78
C ASN A 618 3.78 11.39 0.41
N ALA A 619 2.87 10.70 1.13
CA ALA A 619 2.48 9.33 0.79
C ALA A 619 1.90 9.18 -0.65
N PHE A 620 1.25 10.22 -1.20
CA PHE A 620 0.86 10.25 -2.61
C PHE A 620 2.04 10.51 -3.55
N GLN A 621 2.96 11.42 -3.19
CA GLN A 621 4.19 11.64 -3.96
C GLN A 621 5.10 10.40 -3.99
N ASP A 622 5.08 9.61 -2.93
CA ASP A 622 5.82 8.36 -2.77
C ASP A 622 5.16 7.18 -3.51
N GLY A 623 3.98 7.37 -4.11
CA GLY A 623 3.30 6.33 -4.89
C GLY A 623 2.70 5.22 -4.04
N ASN A 624 2.35 5.47 -2.76
CA ASN A 624 1.80 4.43 -1.89
C ASN A 624 0.42 3.97 -2.37
N ARG A 625 0.34 2.70 -2.82
CA ARG A 625 -0.89 2.07 -3.34
C ARG A 625 -2.06 2.11 -2.35
N LEU A 626 -1.78 2.11 -1.05
CA LEU A 626 -2.79 2.16 0.01
C LEU A 626 -3.43 3.55 0.14
N ALA A 627 -2.67 4.63 -0.10
CA ALA A 627 -3.22 5.98 -0.13
C ALA A 627 -4.22 6.15 -1.29
N TYR A 628 -3.89 5.60 -2.46
CA TYR A 628 -4.81 5.55 -3.59
C TYR A 628 -6.05 4.72 -3.30
N LEU A 629 -5.91 3.57 -2.62
CA LEU A 629 -7.04 2.73 -2.23
C LEU A 629 -7.99 3.45 -1.26
N ALA A 630 -7.47 4.13 -0.24
CA ALA A 630 -8.28 4.94 0.67
C ALA A 630 -9.04 6.06 -0.06
N LEU A 631 -8.38 6.73 -1.01
CA LEU A 631 -9.02 7.75 -1.85
C LEU A 631 -10.12 7.16 -2.74
N THR A 632 -9.88 5.99 -3.36
CA THR A 632 -10.88 5.31 -4.19
C THR A 632 -12.12 4.92 -3.38
N ILE A 633 -11.95 4.41 -2.16
CA ILE A 633 -13.06 4.06 -1.28
C ILE A 633 -13.86 5.31 -0.88
N ALA A 634 -13.19 6.40 -0.53
CA ALA A 634 -13.85 7.66 -0.18
C ALA A 634 -14.70 8.22 -1.35
N ILE A 635 -14.16 8.21 -2.57
CA ILE A 635 -14.90 8.62 -3.79
C ILE A 635 -16.07 7.68 -4.06
N ALA A 636 -15.89 6.37 -3.88
CA ALA A 636 -16.93 5.38 -4.13
C ALA A 636 -18.14 5.56 -3.21
N ILE A 637 -17.93 5.83 -1.92
CA ILE A 637 -19.02 6.04 -0.95
C ILE A 637 -19.85 7.26 -1.35
N ASP A 638 -19.22 8.40 -1.64
CA ASP A 638 -19.95 9.63 -2.00
C ASP A 638 -20.65 9.52 -3.38
N SER A 639 -20.06 8.75 -4.30
CA SER A 639 -20.68 8.42 -5.59
C SER A 639 -21.94 7.54 -5.43
N LEU A 640 -21.95 6.62 -4.46
CA LEU A 640 -23.13 5.82 -4.13
C LEU A 640 -24.24 6.67 -3.51
N VAL A 641 -23.89 7.66 -2.68
CA VAL A 641 -24.87 8.64 -2.15
C VAL A 641 -25.52 9.43 -3.29
N PHE A 642 -24.71 9.92 -4.24
CA PHE A 642 -25.20 10.60 -5.43
C PHE A 642 -26.17 9.74 -6.25
N MET A 643 -25.77 8.50 -6.55
CA MET A 643 -26.60 7.57 -7.32
C MET A 643 -27.92 7.26 -6.61
N SER A 644 -27.88 7.06 -5.29
CA SER A 644 -29.09 6.85 -4.51
C SER A 644 -30.03 8.06 -4.54
N GLY A 645 -29.48 9.28 -4.49
CA GLY A 645 -30.25 10.52 -4.62
C GLY A 645 -30.86 10.70 -6.01
N LEU A 646 -30.10 10.39 -7.06
CA LEU A 646 -30.53 10.50 -8.46
C LEU A 646 -31.68 9.52 -8.79
N PHE A 647 -31.54 8.25 -8.41
CA PHE A 647 -32.55 7.23 -8.66
C PHE A 647 -33.77 7.37 -7.75
N GLY A 648 -33.59 7.87 -6.54
CA GLY A 648 -34.70 8.18 -5.63
C GLY A 648 -35.68 9.20 -6.19
N ALA A 649 -35.20 10.18 -6.96
CA ALA A 649 -36.04 11.21 -7.58
C ALA A 649 -36.84 10.71 -8.80
N ASN A 650 -36.30 9.77 -9.58
CA ASN A 650 -36.94 9.25 -10.80
C ASN A 650 -38.13 8.30 -10.56
N ALA A 651 -38.27 7.77 -9.35
CA ALA A 651 -39.27 6.74 -9.04
C ALA A 651 -40.64 7.30 -8.59
N VAL A 652 -40.77 8.60 -8.32
CA VAL A 652 -42.04 9.27 -7.95
C VAL A 652 -42.70 9.91 -9.18
N ARG A 653 -42.99 9.10 -10.21
CA ARG A 653 -43.57 9.57 -11.47
C ARG A 653 -45.08 9.34 -11.49
N SER A 654 -45.85 10.38 -11.80
CA SER A 654 -47.28 10.24 -12.11
C SER A 654 -47.45 9.59 -13.49
N PRO A 655 -48.37 8.63 -13.68
CA PRO A 655 -48.72 8.10 -14.99
C PRO A 655 -49.12 9.19 -16.00
N LEU A 656 -49.71 10.30 -15.50
CA LEU A 656 -50.12 11.44 -16.32
C LEU A 656 -48.93 12.24 -16.90
N SER A 657 -47.71 12.04 -16.41
CA SER A 657 -46.51 12.69 -16.94
C SER A 657 -46.07 12.16 -18.31
N ASP A 658 -46.61 11.02 -18.75
CA ASP A 658 -46.35 10.43 -20.06
C ASP A 658 -47.31 10.94 -21.15
N VAL A 659 -48.30 11.76 -20.80
CA VAL A 659 -49.23 12.36 -21.76
C VAL A 659 -48.51 13.44 -22.57
N PRO A 660 -48.47 13.34 -23.92
CA PRO A 660 -47.85 14.35 -24.76
C PRO A 660 -48.65 15.67 -24.67
N SER A 661 -48.06 16.69 -24.03
CA SER A 661 -48.68 18.01 -23.84
C SER A 661 -47.86 19.12 -24.48
N LEU A 662 -48.54 20.06 -25.14
CA LEU A 662 -47.92 21.26 -25.74
C LEU A 662 -47.49 22.30 -24.68
N LYS A 663 -47.87 22.12 -23.41
CA LYS A 663 -47.58 23.06 -22.31
C LYS A 663 -46.84 22.33 -21.20
N ALA A 664 -45.62 22.77 -20.89
CA ALA A 664 -44.83 22.21 -19.79
C ALA A 664 -45.57 22.41 -18.45
N ARG A 665 -46.01 21.31 -17.83
CA ARG A 665 -46.63 21.26 -16.50
C ARG A 665 -45.98 20.15 -15.70
N SER A 666 -45.83 20.33 -14.39
CA SER A 666 -45.30 19.28 -13.51
C SER A 666 -46.32 18.16 -13.32
N ALA A 667 -45.85 16.96 -12.97
CA ALA A 667 -46.69 15.79 -12.67
C ALA A 667 -47.77 16.12 -11.60
N GLN A 668 -47.37 16.78 -10.50
CA GLN A 668 -48.30 17.20 -9.45
C GLN A 668 -49.37 18.18 -9.94
N GLN A 669 -49.02 19.09 -10.86
CA GLN A 669 -50.00 20.00 -11.46
C GLN A 669 -51.00 19.28 -12.37
N LEU A 670 -50.57 18.22 -13.07
CA LEU A 670 -51.45 17.40 -13.91
C LEU A 670 -52.45 16.60 -13.06
N GLU A 671 -51.97 15.97 -11.98
CA GLU A 671 -52.83 15.24 -11.04
C GLU A 671 -53.84 16.17 -10.37
N ALA A 672 -53.40 17.33 -9.89
CA ALA A 672 -54.28 18.30 -9.24
C ALA A 672 -55.44 18.76 -10.14
N ILE A 673 -55.27 18.83 -11.46
CA ILE A 673 -56.35 19.21 -12.39
C ILE A 673 -57.43 18.14 -12.44
N ILE A 674 -57.04 16.86 -12.47
CA ILE A 674 -57.98 15.74 -12.51
C ILE A 674 -58.61 15.50 -11.15
N GLU A 675 -57.84 15.53 -10.07
CA GLU A 675 -58.34 15.38 -8.70
C GLU A 675 -59.36 16.46 -8.33
N ASN A 676 -59.12 17.72 -8.72
CA ASN A 676 -60.10 18.79 -8.54
C ASN A 676 -61.39 18.57 -9.33
N ALA A 677 -61.31 17.93 -10.50
CA ALA A 677 -62.49 17.58 -11.29
C ALA A 677 -63.33 16.48 -10.62
N LEU A 678 -62.68 15.57 -9.89
CA LEU A 678 -63.29 14.45 -9.16
C LEU A 678 -63.99 14.86 -7.85
N LEU A 679 -63.75 16.05 -7.30
CA LEU A 679 -64.43 16.54 -6.11
C LEU A 679 -65.94 16.83 -6.37
N PRO A 680 -66.83 16.60 -5.37
CA PRO A 680 -66.55 16.31 -3.95
C PRO A 680 -66.37 14.82 -3.58
N ASP A 681 -66.87 13.89 -4.38
CA ASP A 681 -66.77 12.44 -4.12
C ASP A 681 -65.84 11.79 -5.13
N THR A 682 -64.58 11.60 -4.74
CA THR A 682 -63.51 11.17 -5.63
C THR A 682 -63.66 9.73 -6.08
N PHE A 683 -64.10 8.84 -5.20
CA PHE A 683 -64.30 7.43 -5.50
C PHE A 683 -65.44 7.23 -6.50
N THR A 684 -66.64 7.73 -6.17
CA THR A 684 -67.83 7.53 -6.99
C THR A 684 -67.67 8.16 -8.39
N ASN A 685 -67.02 9.32 -8.49
CA ASN A 685 -66.79 9.98 -9.77
C ASN A 685 -65.73 9.27 -10.61
N ALA A 686 -64.66 8.74 -10.00
CA ALA A 686 -63.64 7.98 -10.72
C ALA A 686 -64.20 6.64 -11.21
N ASP A 687 -64.95 5.93 -10.37
CA ASP A 687 -65.61 4.66 -10.71
C ASP A 687 -66.64 4.83 -11.82
N ALA A 688 -67.46 5.89 -11.78
CA ALA A 688 -68.42 6.20 -12.83
C ALA A 688 -67.76 6.48 -14.20
N VAL A 689 -66.58 7.11 -14.20
CA VAL A 689 -65.81 7.36 -15.43
C VAL A 689 -65.19 6.06 -15.95
N LEU A 690 -64.60 5.24 -15.08
CA LEU A 690 -64.02 3.94 -15.42
C LEU A 690 -65.07 2.96 -15.96
N ALA A 691 -66.24 2.90 -15.33
CA ALA A 691 -67.35 2.05 -15.76
C ALA A 691 -67.96 2.46 -17.11
N ALA A 692 -67.81 3.74 -17.49
CA ALA A 692 -68.26 4.25 -18.78
C ALA A 692 -67.26 4.00 -19.92
N MET A 693 -66.00 3.64 -19.61
CA MET A 693 -64.94 3.40 -20.60
C MET A 693 -65.11 2.04 -21.27
N GLN A 694 -65.02 2.04 -22.60
CA GLN A 694 -65.05 0.85 -23.43
C GLN A 694 -63.73 0.70 -24.17
N PRO A 695 -63.15 -0.50 -24.26
CA PRO A 695 -61.89 -0.70 -24.98
C PRO A 695 -62.10 -0.58 -26.49
N ILE A 696 -61.15 0.05 -27.19
CA ILE A 696 -61.10 0.16 -28.65
C ILE A 696 -59.76 -0.37 -29.19
N THR A 697 -59.71 -0.66 -30.49
CA THR A 697 -58.42 -0.90 -31.16
C THR A 697 -57.57 0.37 -31.09
N PRO A 698 -56.28 0.29 -30.71
CA PRO A 698 -55.45 1.48 -30.53
C PRO A 698 -55.36 2.34 -31.80
N ILE A 699 -55.74 3.62 -31.69
CA ILE A 699 -55.65 4.63 -32.77
C ILE A 699 -54.93 5.86 -32.19
N ASP A 700 -53.80 6.27 -32.77
CA ASP A 700 -53.02 7.44 -32.34
C ASP A 700 -52.67 7.50 -30.83
N GLY A 701 -52.52 6.31 -30.22
CA GLY A 701 -52.24 6.14 -28.79
C GLY A 701 -53.45 6.25 -27.87
N PHE A 702 -54.68 6.30 -28.40
CA PHE A 702 -55.92 6.17 -27.65
C PHE A 702 -56.38 4.72 -27.65
N THR A 703 -56.75 4.18 -26.47
CA THR A 703 -57.05 2.76 -26.27
C THR A 703 -58.48 2.52 -25.76
N GLN A 704 -59.15 3.57 -25.30
CA GLN A 704 -60.50 3.49 -24.76
C GLN A 704 -61.40 4.57 -25.36
N GLU A 705 -62.70 4.32 -25.38
CA GLU A 705 -63.71 5.31 -25.73
C GLU A 705 -64.80 5.40 -24.66
N VAL A 706 -65.39 6.58 -24.52
CA VAL A 706 -66.62 6.79 -23.75
C VAL A 706 -67.65 7.41 -24.68
N ILE A 707 -68.79 6.75 -24.80
CA ILE A 707 -69.96 7.27 -25.50
C ILE A 707 -70.91 7.79 -24.44
N VAL A 708 -71.19 9.10 -24.47
CA VAL A 708 -72.11 9.75 -23.53
C VAL A 708 -73.42 10.06 -24.28
N PRO A 709 -74.50 9.28 -24.10
CA PRO A 709 -75.78 9.54 -24.72
C PRO A 709 -76.35 10.91 -24.33
N ILE A 710 -77.13 11.51 -25.22
CA ILE A 710 -77.72 12.84 -25.02
C ILE A 710 -78.83 12.81 -23.94
N ASP A 711 -79.48 11.66 -23.73
CA ASP A 711 -80.61 11.50 -22.80
C ASP A 711 -80.22 11.00 -21.39
N GLU A 712 -80.68 11.78 -20.40
CA GLU A 712 -80.91 11.54 -18.95
C GLU A 712 -80.17 10.43 -18.16
N SER A 713 -78.85 10.27 -18.31
CA SER A 713 -78.09 9.58 -17.26
C SER A 713 -77.73 10.53 -16.09
N ILE A 714 -78.09 10.13 -14.86
CA ILE A 714 -77.83 10.86 -13.60
C ILE A 714 -76.33 11.21 -13.42
N ASN A 715 -75.43 10.45 -14.06
CA ASN A 715 -73.98 10.61 -13.94
C ASN A 715 -73.32 11.42 -15.08
N ARG A 716 -74.07 11.85 -16.11
CA ARG A 716 -73.51 12.53 -17.30
C ARG A 716 -72.63 13.74 -16.95
N ASN A 717 -73.14 14.65 -16.13
CA ASN A 717 -72.43 15.88 -15.79
C ASN A 717 -71.13 15.62 -15.03
N ARG A 718 -71.08 14.53 -14.23
CA ARG A 718 -69.89 14.12 -13.48
C ARG A 718 -68.82 13.58 -14.41
N VAL A 719 -69.21 12.68 -15.33
CA VAL A 719 -68.30 12.08 -16.32
C VAL A 719 -67.76 13.14 -17.28
N VAL A 720 -68.63 14.01 -17.82
CA VAL A 720 -68.21 15.08 -18.75
C VAL A 720 -67.27 16.09 -18.09
N LYS A 721 -67.45 16.42 -16.79
CA LYS A 721 -66.55 17.31 -16.05
C LYS A 721 -65.11 16.77 -16.01
N VAL A 722 -64.96 15.48 -15.74
CA VAL A 722 -63.64 14.80 -15.69
C VAL A 722 -63.04 14.69 -17.10
N LEU A 723 -63.83 14.30 -18.11
CA LEU A 723 -63.36 14.19 -19.49
C LEU A 723 -62.93 15.54 -20.07
N ASN A 724 -63.62 16.63 -19.73
CA ASN A 724 -63.21 17.98 -20.14
C ASN A 724 -61.91 18.42 -19.46
N ALA A 725 -61.74 18.14 -18.16
CA ALA A 725 -60.49 18.41 -17.46
C ALA A 725 -59.32 17.61 -18.07
N ALA A 726 -59.56 16.34 -18.41
CA ALA A 726 -58.59 15.48 -19.05
C ALA A 726 -58.28 15.88 -20.51
N ALA A 727 -59.23 16.49 -21.22
CA ALA A 727 -58.97 17.09 -22.52
C ALA A 727 -58.02 18.29 -22.43
N THR A 728 -58.04 19.07 -21.33
CA THR A 728 -57.11 20.21 -21.16
C THR A 728 -55.64 19.81 -21.01
N ILE A 729 -55.37 18.57 -20.62
CA ILE A 729 -54.02 18.01 -20.47
C ILE A 729 -53.61 17.11 -21.65
N GLY A 730 -54.48 16.91 -22.64
CA GLY A 730 -54.22 16.08 -23.83
C GLY A 730 -54.47 14.58 -23.64
N ALA A 731 -55.03 14.18 -22.50
CA ALA A 731 -55.32 12.78 -22.17
C ALA A 731 -56.63 12.26 -22.80
N VAL A 732 -57.51 13.17 -23.22
CA VAL A 732 -58.79 12.87 -23.88
C VAL A 732 -58.94 13.71 -25.13
N HIS A 733 -59.41 13.08 -26.21
CA HIS A 733 -59.75 13.75 -27.46
C HIS A 733 -61.24 13.57 -27.76
N ARG A 734 -61.94 14.65 -28.10
CA ARG A 734 -63.35 14.58 -28.49
C ARG A 734 -63.44 14.38 -29.99
N ASP A 735 -64.16 13.35 -30.42
CA ASP A 735 -64.33 13.05 -31.85
C ASP A 735 -65.10 14.20 -32.53
N VAL A 736 -64.53 14.75 -33.61
CA VAL A 736 -65.10 15.88 -34.35
C VAL A 736 -66.37 15.45 -35.10
N ASN A 737 -66.46 14.19 -35.49
CA ASN A 737 -67.59 13.66 -36.29
C ASN A 737 -68.73 13.12 -35.43
N ARG A 738 -68.47 12.83 -34.15
CA ARG A 738 -69.44 12.30 -33.17
C ARG A 738 -69.25 12.99 -31.82
N PRO A 739 -69.95 14.11 -31.54
CA PRO A 739 -69.73 14.91 -30.33
C PRO A 739 -70.04 14.17 -29.02
N GLU A 740 -70.75 13.05 -29.08
CA GLU A 740 -71.04 12.11 -28.01
C GLU A 740 -69.88 11.15 -27.68
N ARG A 741 -68.84 11.10 -28.52
CA ARG A 741 -67.73 10.15 -28.41
C ARG A 741 -66.43 10.83 -27.96
N TYR A 742 -65.84 10.27 -26.91
CA TYR A 742 -64.55 10.70 -26.35
C TYR A 742 -63.54 9.57 -26.47
N LEU A 743 -62.37 9.83 -27.04
CA LEU A 743 -61.23 8.93 -27.11
C LEU A 743 -60.28 9.20 -25.95
N ILE A 744 -59.88 8.15 -25.25
CA ILE A 744 -59.14 8.23 -23.99
C ILE A 744 -57.82 7.47 -24.13
N ARG A 745 -56.75 8.09 -23.63
CA ARG A 745 -55.42 7.50 -23.56
C ARG A 745 -55.27 6.58 -22.33
N PRO A 746 -54.42 5.54 -22.40
CA PRO A 746 -54.27 4.57 -21.32
C PRO A 746 -53.75 5.19 -20.00
N GLU A 747 -52.97 6.26 -20.06
CA GLU A 747 -52.40 6.91 -18.87
C GLU A 747 -53.48 7.49 -17.94
N LEU A 748 -54.60 7.98 -18.51
CA LEU A 748 -55.73 8.47 -17.71
C LEU A 748 -56.47 7.34 -17.01
N PHE A 749 -56.61 6.19 -17.68
CA PHE A 749 -57.22 5.00 -17.09
C PHE A 749 -56.38 4.48 -15.91
N GLU A 750 -55.07 4.39 -16.08
CA GLU A 750 -54.15 3.97 -15.02
C GLU A 750 -54.20 4.93 -13.82
N PHE A 751 -54.19 6.24 -14.07
CA PHE A 751 -54.32 7.24 -13.03
C PHE A 751 -55.67 7.15 -12.29
N LEU A 752 -56.79 7.12 -13.01
CA LEU A 752 -58.13 7.07 -12.39
C LEU A 752 -58.36 5.77 -11.61
N SER A 753 -57.82 4.63 -12.09
CA SER A 753 -57.89 3.36 -11.35
C SER A 753 -57.11 3.41 -10.04
N THR A 754 -55.96 4.08 -10.02
CA THR A 754 -55.13 4.28 -8.83
C THR A 754 -55.82 5.22 -7.83
N VAL A 755 -56.39 6.32 -8.32
CA VAL A 755 -57.15 7.27 -7.49
C VAL A 755 -58.42 6.62 -6.91
N ALA A 756 -59.15 5.84 -7.71
CA ALA A 756 -60.33 5.11 -7.26
C ALA A 756 -59.96 4.10 -6.14
N LYS A 757 -58.91 3.30 -6.34
CA LYS A 757 -58.43 2.37 -5.31
C LYS A 757 -58.01 3.08 -4.02
N ARG A 758 -57.19 4.13 -4.13
CA ARG A 758 -56.71 4.92 -2.98
C ARG A 758 -57.86 5.58 -2.20
N SER A 759 -58.84 6.14 -2.90
CA SER A 759 -60.01 6.78 -2.29
C SER A 759 -61.00 5.76 -1.68
N PHE A 760 -61.05 4.55 -2.22
CA PHE A 760 -61.80 3.44 -1.63
C PHE A 760 -61.17 2.96 -0.31
N GLU A 761 -59.84 2.77 -0.31
CA GLU A 761 -59.09 2.27 0.85
C GLU A 761 -59.02 3.30 2.00
N SER A 762 -58.98 4.60 1.67
CA SER A 762 -58.84 5.66 2.69
C SER A 762 -60.10 5.87 3.55
N ASN A 763 -61.28 5.50 3.06
CA ASN A 763 -62.53 5.64 3.80
C ASN A 763 -63.05 4.27 4.29
N LYS A 764 -62.86 3.99 5.58
CA LYS A 764 -63.33 2.75 6.24
C LYS A 764 -64.84 2.52 6.08
N GLU A 765 -65.64 3.57 5.91
CA GLU A 765 -67.08 3.43 5.67
C GLU A 765 -67.39 2.84 4.29
N ASN A 766 -66.63 3.21 3.25
CA ASN A 766 -66.81 2.68 1.90
C ASN A 766 -66.51 1.18 1.84
N ILE A 767 -65.46 0.73 2.55
CA ILE A 767 -65.11 -0.70 2.68
C ILE A 767 -66.25 -1.47 3.35
N LYS A 768 -66.77 -0.95 4.48
CA LYS A 768 -67.89 -1.57 5.20
C LYS A 768 -69.18 -1.61 4.38
N LEU A 769 -69.45 -0.56 3.60
CA LEU A 769 -70.62 -0.51 2.72
C LEU A 769 -70.50 -1.47 1.52
N ALA A 770 -69.30 -1.64 0.97
CA ALA A 770 -69.04 -2.61 -0.09
C ALA A 770 -69.18 -4.05 0.43
N GLU A 771 -68.64 -4.35 1.61
CA GLU A 771 -68.83 -5.62 2.30
C GLU A 771 -70.31 -5.88 2.59
N LEU A 772 -71.04 -4.86 3.08
CA LEU A 772 -72.49 -4.92 3.28
C LEU A 772 -73.22 -5.25 1.98
N LYS A 773 -72.93 -4.55 0.88
CA LYS A 773 -73.53 -4.80 -0.42
C LYS A 773 -73.25 -6.24 -0.90
N GLN A 774 -72.04 -6.75 -0.71
CA GLN A 774 -71.66 -8.11 -1.10
C GLN A 774 -72.41 -9.17 -0.28
N VAL A 775 -72.37 -9.07 1.05
CA VAL A 775 -73.01 -10.06 1.95
C VAL A 775 -74.53 -10.05 1.77
N VAL A 776 -75.14 -8.87 1.62
CA VAL A 776 -76.57 -8.73 1.36
C VAL A 776 -76.94 -9.25 -0.04
N ALA A 777 -76.15 -8.96 -1.08
CA ALA A 777 -76.40 -9.50 -2.41
C ALA A 777 -76.34 -11.03 -2.44
N VAL A 778 -75.42 -11.65 -1.69
CA VAL A 778 -75.37 -13.12 -1.53
C VAL A 778 -76.60 -13.63 -0.79
N ALA A 779 -77.05 -12.94 0.26
CA ALA A 779 -78.25 -13.32 1.01
C ALA A 779 -79.55 -13.22 0.17
N LEU A 780 -79.55 -12.38 -0.87
CA LEU A 780 -80.64 -12.16 -1.79
C LEU A 780 -80.68 -13.15 -2.99
N GLN A 781 -79.66 -14.01 -3.17
CA GLN A 781 -79.68 -15.02 -4.23
C GLN A 781 -80.77 -16.10 -4.00
N PRO A 782 -81.34 -16.70 -5.06
CA PRO A 782 -80.92 -16.63 -6.48
C PRO A 782 -81.46 -15.43 -7.29
N ASP A 783 -82.59 -14.83 -6.92
CA ASP A 783 -83.18 -13.68 -7.62
C ASP A 783 -83.03 -12.40 -6.79
N VAL A 784 -81.93 -11.68 -7.04
CA VAL A 784 -81.50 -10.56 -6.21
C VAL A 784 -82.48 -9.38 -6.26
N GLY A 785 -83.05 -9.08 -7.42
CA GLY A 785 -83.98 -7.96 -7.60
C GLY A 785 -85.31 -8.22 -6.90
N ARG A 786 -85.94 -9.37 -7.18
CA ARG A 786 -87.22 -9.74 -6.57
C ARG A 786 -87.12 -9.89 -5.06
N ASN A 787 -86.06 -10.52 -4.57
CA ASN A 787 -85.87 -10.75 -3.14
C ASN A 787 -85.58 -9.43 -2.40
N ALA A 788 -84.91 -8.46 -3.04
CA ALA A 788 -84.68 -7.14 -2.46
C ALA A 788 -86.01 -6.41 -2.25
N ASP A 789 -86.91 -6.46 -3.23
CA ASP A 789 -88.24 -5.86 -3.13
C ASP A 789 -89.10 -6.51 -2.05
N ILE A 790 -89.08 -7.84 -1.93
CA ILE A 790 -89.77 -8.58 -0.86
C ILE A 790 -89.30 -8.09 0.52
N VAL A 791 -87.99 -7.90 0.70
CA VAL A 791 -87.43 -7.45 1.97
C VAL A 791 -87.81 -6.00 2.26
N LEU A 792 -87.78 -5.11 1.25
CA LEU A 792 -88.20 -3.71 1.38
C LEU A 792 -89.69 -3.58 1.71
N ASN A 793 -90.56 -4.40 1.10
CA ASN A 793 -92.00 -4.38 1.34
C ASN A 793 -92.39 -4.81 2.76
N ASN A 794 -91.56 -5.63 3.40
CA ASN A 794 -91.76 -6.08 4.79
C ASN A 794 -91.08 -5.14 5.82
N MET A 795 -90.45 -4.04 5.39
CA MET A 795 -89.87 -3.03 6.28
C MET A 795 -90.89 -1.94 6.62
N THR A 796 -91.15 -1.77 7.91
CA THR A 796 -91.96 -0.66 8.41
C THR A 796 -91.05 0.52 8.83
N PRO A 797 -91.30 1.75 8.36
CA PRO A 797 -90.46 2.89 8.71
C PRO A 797 -90.68 3.32 10.17
N ILE A 798 -89.62 3.79 10.82
CA ILE A 798 -89.64 4.34 12.19
C ILE A 798 -88.96 5.72 12.21
N ASN A 799 -89.20 6.49 13.27
CA ASN A 799 -88.46 7.74 13.49
C ASN A 799 -86.98 7.41 13.74
N GLU A 800 -86.10 8.03 12.95
CA GLU A 800 -84.69 7.69 12.95
C GLU A 800 -84.03 8.01 14.31
N ALA A 801 -83.52 6.96 14.96
CA ALA A 801 -82.80 7.06 16.22
C ALA A 801 -81.55 6.17 16.16
N HIS A 802 -80.38 6.72 16.48
CA HIS A 802 -79.09 6.02 16.44
C HIS A 802 -78.77 5.33 15.10
N GLY A 803 -79.26 5.88 13.98
CA GLY A 803 -79.02 5.37 12.62
C GLY A 803 -79.96 4.26 12.16
N PHE A 804 -80.92 3.83 12.99
CA PHE A 804 -81.97 2.87 12.63
C PHE A 804 -83.19 3.60 12.08
N SER A 805 -83.58 3.25 10.85
CA SER A 805 -84.65 3.94 10.09
C SER A 805 -85.89 3.08 9.89
N SER A 806 -85.75 1.76 10.01
CA SER A 806 -86.83 0.82 9.70
C SER A 806 -86.85 -0.32 10.72
N GLN A 807 -87.98 -1.00 10.87
CA GLN A 807 -88.11 -2.19 11.69
C GLN A 807 -88.84 -3.31 10.92
N ILE A 808 -88.50 -4.55 11.22
CA ILE A 808 -89.16 -5.75 10.69
C ILE A 808 -89.61 -6.62 11.87
N ARG A 809 -90.89 -6.99 11.89
CA ARG A 809 -91.43 -7.97 12.82
C ARG A 809 -91.60 -9.30 12.09
N LEU A 810 -90.92 -10.36 12.56
CA LEU A 810 -90.95 -11.65 11.87
C LEU A 810 -92.32 -12.36 11.91
N SER A 811 -93.20 -12.02 12.86
CA SER A 811 -94.57 -12.56 12.91
C SER A 811 -95.46 -12.05 11.78
N ASP A 812 -95.13 -10.90 11.20
CA ASP A 812 -95.95 -10.21 10.19
C ASP A 812 -95.54 -10.61 8.77
N VAL A 813 -94.45 -11.38 8.62
CA VAL A 813 -93.91 -11.83 7.34
C VAL A 813 -94.58 -13.14 6.91
N PRO A 814 -95.12 -13.25 5.68
CA PRO A 814 -95.72 -14.49 5.18
C PRO A 814 -94.74 -15.68 5.19
N ASP A 815 -95.24 -16.90 5.47
CA ASP A 815 -94.42 -18.12 5.60
C ASP A 815 -93.50 -18.40 4.41
N GLY A 816 -93.91 -18.01 3.19
CA GLY A 816 -93.09 -18.16 1.98
C GLY A 816 -91.93 -17.16 1.84
N GLU A 817 -92.04 -15.98 2.45
CA GLU A 817 -91.05 -14.88 2.36
C GLU A 817 -90.10 -14.85 3.57
N LEU A 818 -90.52 -15.48 4.68
CA LEU A 818 -89.82 -15.50 5.95
C LEU A 818 -88.38 -16.00 5.83
N SER A 819 -88.11 -16.99 4.97
CA SER A 819 -86.76 -17.51 4.75
C SER A 819 -85.81 -16.49 4.10
N ILE A 820 -86.32 -15.64 3.22
CA ILE A 820 -85.55 -14.62 2.49
C ILE A 820 -85.26 -13.44 3.42
N VAL A 821 -86.30 -12.94 4.10
CA VAL A 821 -86.19 -11.84 5.06
C VAL A 821 -85.23 -12.22 6.20
N ARG A 822 -85.30 -13.45 6.71
CA ARG A 822 -84.38 -13.93 7.75
C ARG A 822 -82.92 -14.01 7.27
N LYS A 823 -82.66 -14.45 6.03
CA LYS A 823 -81.30 -14.47 5.46
C LYS A 823 -80.71 -13.07 5.38
N VAL A 824 -81.49 -12.09 4.93
CA VAL A 824 -81.04 -10.70 4.81
C VAL A 824 -80.87 -10.02 6.17
N LEU A 825 -81.75 -10.29 7.14
CA LEU A 825 -81.59 -9.82 8.51
C LEU A 825 -80.34 -10.41 9.18
N ASN A 826 -80.06 -11.70 8.98
CA ASN A 826 -78.85 -12.35 9.49
C ASN A 826 -77.59 -11.74 8.84
N ALA A 827 -77.60 -11.50 7.54
CA ALA A 827 -76.51 -10.82 6.81
C ALA A 827 -76.30 -9.37 7.28
N GLY A 828 -77.37 -8.65 7.60
CA GLY A 828 -77.29 -7.33 8.18
C GLY A 828 -76.77 -7.34 9.63
N ALA A 829 -77.15 -8.36 10.41
CA ALA A 829 -76.74 -8.52 11.81
C ALA A 829 -75.25 -8.87 11.93
N THR A 830 -74.70 -9.67 10.99
CA THR A 830 -73.25 -9.98 10.97
C THR A 830 -72.37 -8.74 10.84
N LEU A 831 -72.90 -7.67 10.23
CA LEU A 831 -72.19 -6.41 10.02
C LEU A 831 -72.72 -5.29 10.95
N GLN A 832 -73.49 -5.64 11.99
CA GLN A 832 -74.07 -4.71 12.97
C GLN A 832 -75.04 -3.66 12.40
N TYR A 833 -75.57 -3.87 11.19
CA TYR A 833 -76.59 -3.00 10.58
C TYR A 833 -78.03 -3.45 10.89
N VAL A 834 -78.19 -4.54 11.64
CA VAL A 834 -79.46 -5.00 12.18
C VAL A 834 -79.27 -5.28 13.65
N GLN A 835 -80.16 -4.74 14.48
CA GLN A 835 -80.17 -4.96 15.92
C GLN A 835 -81.46 -5.63 16.35
N HIS A 836 -81.35 -6.66 17.18
CA HIS A 836 -82.50 -7.30 17.79
C HIS A 836 -83.04 -6.47 18.94
N ALA A 837 -84.36 -6.33 19.04
CA ALA A 837 -84.99 -5.64 20.16
C ALA A 837 -85.00 -6.54 21.42
N GLU A 838 -83.95 -6.44 22.25
CA GLU A 838 -83.80 -7.27 23.47
C GLU A 838 -84.95 -7.13 24.48
N LYS A 839 -85.71 -6.02 24.43
CA LYS A 839 -86.83 -5.72 25.33
C LYS A 839 -88.20 -6.22 24.83
N ASP A 840 -88.29 -6.82 23.65
CA ASP A 840 -89.55 -7.39 23.15
C ASP A 840 -89.76 -8.82 23.69
N ALA A 841 -90.94 -9.09 24.27
CA ALA A 841 -91.26 -10.35 24.93
C ALA A 841 -91.27 -11.55 23.97
N ALA A 842 -91.55 -11.31 22.69
CA ALA A 842 -91.62 -12.33 21.65
C ALA A 842 -90.30 -12.56 20.89
N ARG A 843 -89.27 -11.73 21.12
CA ARG A 843 -87.98 -11.76 20.40
C ARG A 843 -88.11 -11.78 18.86
N ASP A 844 -89.14 -11.18 18.29
CA ASP A 844 -89.46 -11.20 16.87
C ASP A 844 -89.20 -9.87 16.13
N LEU A 845 -88.85 -8.81 16.87
CA LEU A 845 -88.64 -7.46 16.34
C LEU A 845 -87.16 -7.15 16.09
N TYR A 846 -86.87 -6.67 14.87
CA TYR A 846 -85.54 -6.28 14.41
C TYR A 846 -85.53 -4.83 13.94
N PHE A 847 -84.57 -4.05 14.41
CA PHE A 847 -84.27 -2.70 13.91
C PHE A 847 -83.25 -2.77 12.78
N VAL A 848 -83.53 -2.08 11.68
CA VAL A 848 -82.73 -2.04 10.46
C VAL A 848 -82.11 -0.66 10.31
N HIS A 849 -80.79 -0.62 10.18
CA HIS A 849 -80.01 0.59 9.98
C HIS A 849 -80.29 1.21 8.61
N GLY A 850 -80.31 2.55 8.52
CA GLY A 850 -80.62 3.27 7.28
C GLY A 850 -79.70 2.94 6.11
N GLN A 851 -78.44 2.58 6.40
CA GLN A 851 -77.48 2.12 5.38
C GLN A 851 -77.85 0.76 4.77
N LEU A 852 -78.41 -0.17 5.55
CA LEU A 852 -78.89 -1.46 5.01
C LEU A 852 -80.13 -1.25 4.14
N TYR A 853 -81.07 -0.41 4.60
CA TYR A 853 -82.22 -0.01 3.78
C TYR A 853 -81.77 0.61 2.45
N LYS A 854 -80.88 1.60 2.50
CA LYS A 854 -80.32 2.25 1.30
C LYS A 854 -79.60 1.26 0.38
N THR A 855 -78.85 0.32 0.94
CA THR A 855 -78.13 -0.70 0.17
C THR A 855 -79.09 -1.64 -0.55
N ILE A 856 -80.14 -2.13 0.11
CA ILE A 856 -81.14 -3.00 -0.50
C ILE A 856 -81.93 -2.22 -1.57
N ALA A 857 -82.28 -0.96 -1.31
CA ALA A 857 -82.93 -0.09 -2.29
C ALA A 857 -82.06 0.16 -3.53
N LEU A 858 -80.76 0.39 -3.36
CA LEU A 858 -79.81 0.52 -4.47
C LEU A 858 -79.66 -0.79 -5.26
N ILE A 859 -79.67 -1.94 -4.57
CA ILE A 859 -79.62 -3.27 -5.21
C ILE A 859 -80.89 -3.53 -6.04
N SER A 860 -82.07 -3.19 -5.50
CA SER A 860 -83.35 -3.26 -6.21
C SER A 860 -83.33 -2.34 -7.44
N ALA A 861 -82.92 -1.08 -7.29
CA ALA A 861 -82.84 -0.11 -8.39
C ALA A 861 -81.82 -0.51 -9.49
N ALA A 862 -80.74 -1.19 -9.12
CA ALA A 862 -79.74 -1.69 -10.06
C ALA A 862 -80.21 -2.95 -10.84
N ASN A 863 -81.24 -3.64 -10.34
CA ASN A 863 -81.82 -4.84 -10.94
C ASN A 863 -83.32 -4.66 -11.20
N PRO A 864 -83.73 -3.66 -12.02
CA PRO A 864 -85.13 -3.37 -12.25
C PRO A 864 -85.83 -4.57 -12.88
N ARG A 865 -87.03 -4.88 -12.38
CA ARG A 865 -87.89 -5.92 -12.96
C ARG A 865 -88.16 -5.58 -14.43
N PRO A 866 -88.05 -6.53 -15.38
CA PRO A 866 -88.68 -6.33 -16.67
C PRO A 866 -90.18 -6.15 -16.44
N LEU A 867 -90.75 -5.00 -16.84
CA LEU A 867 -92.20 -4.83 -16.86
C LEU A 867 -92.81 -6.03 -17.59
N PRO A 868 -93.97 -6.58 -17.15
CA PRO A 868 -94.72 -7.49 -17.99
C PRO A 868 -95.15 -6.69 -19.22
N SER A 869 -94.37 -6.81 -20.30
CA SER A 869 -94.75 -6.28 -21.60
C SER A 869 -96.03 -6.97 -22.02
N LEU A 870 -97.08 -6.19 -22.28
CA LEU A 870 -98.15 -6.63 -23.16
C LEU A 870 -97.50 -7.21 -24.44
N ALA A 871 -97.91 -8.43 -24.78
CA ALA A 871 -97.61 -9.18 -26.01
C ALA A 871 -96.22 -9.85 -26.13
N ALA A 872 -96.11 -11.11 -25.69
CA ALA A 872 -95.42 -12.19 -26.41
C ALA A 872 -95.76 -13.58 -25.79
N PRO A 873 -95.97 -14.65 -26.58
CA PRO A 873 -96.36 -15.97 -26.08
C PRO A 873 -95.19 -16.72 -25.38
N PRO A 874 -95.50 -17.67 -24.50
CA PRO A 874 -94.51 -18.31 -23.63
C PRO A 874 -93.72 -19.36 -24.41
N ASN A 875 -92.39 -19.27 -24.36
CA ASN A 875 -91.40 -20.36 -24.44
C ASN A 875 -90.07 -19.83 -24.99
N ALA A 876 -89.14 -19.41 -24.13
CA ALA A 876 -87.70 -19.49 -24.34
C ALA A 876 -86.90 -18.87 -23.19
N ALA A 877 -86.67 -19.66 -22.13
CA ALA A 877 -85.40 -19.67 -21.39
C ALA A 877 -85.36 -20.94 -20.52
N PRO A 878 -84.33 -21.80 -20.65
CA PRO A 878 -84.27 -23.06 -19.91
C PRO A 878 -83.90 -22.82 -18.44
N ALA A 879 -84.80 -23.23 -17.55
CA ALA A 879 -84.52 -23.41 -16.14
C ALA A 879 -83.70 -24.71 -15.95
N LEU A 880 -82.50 -24.60 -15.39
CA LEU A 880 -81.76 -25.73 -14.83
C LEU A 880 -82.28 -25.97 -13.40
N GLU A 881 -83.43 -26.63 -13.29
CA GLU A 881 -83.85 -27.35 -12.09
C GLU A 881 -83.78 -28.86 -12.37
N GLY A 882 -82.93 -29.56 -11.65
CA GLY A 882 -82.98 -31.02 -11.55
C GLY A 882 -83.31 -31.44 -10.12
N PRO A 883 -84.38 -32.23 -9.89
CA PRO A 883 -84.53 -32.98 -8.64
C PRO A 883 -83.92 -34.38 -8.77
N ALA A 884 -83.39 -34.85 -7.64
CA ALA A 884 -82.65 -36.09 -7.44
C ALA A 884 -83.38 -37.38 -7.83
N LYS A 885 -82.65 -38.37 -8.37
CA LYS A 885 -82.61 -39.78 -7.87
C LYS A 885 -81.69 -40.70 -8.69
N GLY A 886 -80.92 -41.51 -7.96
CA GLY A 886 -80.53 -42.89 -8.35
C GLY A 886 -79.10 -43.07 -8.86
N PRO A 887 -78.21 -43.77 -8.11
CA PRO A 887 -76.88 -44.12 -8.61
C PRO A 887 -76.98 -45.37 -9.48
N VAL A 888 -76.52 -45.30 -10.73
CA VAL A 888 -76.28 -46.48 -11.56
C VAL A 888 -74.88 -46.41 -12.15
N HIS A 889 -74.18 -47.52 -11.95
CA HIS A 889 -72.85 -47.89 -12.37
C HIS A 889 -72.43 -47.45 -13.79
N GLY A 890 -71.18 -47.00 -13.88
CA GLY A 890 -70.12 -47.70 -14.61
C GLY A 890 -70.24 -47.81 -16.14
N GLY A 891 -69.40 -47.02 -16.83
CA GLY A 891 -68.99 -47.24 -18.22
C GLY A 891 -68.87 -45.91 -18.99
N SER A 892 -67.87 -45.62 -19.82
CA SER A 892 -66.61 -46.30 -20.16
C SER A 892 -65.63 -45.24 -20.68
N LEU A 893 -64.32 -45.48 -20.57
CA LEU A 893 -63.23 -44.57 -20.94
C LEU A 893 -62.93 -44.52 -22.46
N ASN A 894 -63.89 -44.87 -23.32
CA ASN A 894 -63.68 -44.90 -24.78
C ASN A 894 -64.82 -44.17 -25.51
N ALA A 895 -64.73 -42.85 -25.59
CA ALA A 895 -65.44 -42.06 -26.59
C ALA A 895 -64.46 -41.02 -27.16
N ALA A 896 -63.98 -41.29 -28.37
CA ALA A 896 -63.11 -40.38 -29.11
C ALA A 896 -63.84 -39.06 -29.42
N PRO A 897 -63.18 -37.89 -29.27
CA PRO A 897 -63.78 -36.63 -29.67
C PRO A 897 -63.93 -36.57 -31.20
N PRO A 898 -65.07 -36.11 -31.74
CA PRO A 898 -65.23 -35.90 -33.17
C PRO A 898 -64.29 -34.78 -33.66
N PRO A 899 -63.71 -34.91 -34.88
CA PRO A 899 -62.71 -33.99 -35.40
C PRO A 899 -63.29 -32.61 -35.73
N VAL A 900 -62.55 -31.57 -35.35
CA VAL A 900 -62.80 -30.18 -35.75
C VAL A 900 -62.63 -30.06 -37.28
N PRO A 901 -63.59 -29.47 -38.01
CA PRO A 901 -63.48 -29.34 -39.47
C PRO A 901 -62.37 -28.36 -39.86
N GLN A 902 -61.38 -28.87 -40.60
CA GLN A 902 -60.36 -28.08 -41.29
C GLN A 902 -60.99 -27.35 -42.48
N ARG A 903 -60.79 -26.01 -42.55
CA ARG A 903 -61.13 -25.21 -43.74
C ARG A 903 -59.98 -25.27 -44.76
N PRO A 904 -60.30 -25.29 -46.06
CA PRO A 904 -59.36 -25.68 -47.11
C PRO A 904 -58.31 -24.60 -47.42
N ASP A 905 -57.12 -25.08 -47.76
CA ASP A 905 -56.03 -24.32 -48.35
C ASP A 905 -56.52 -23.54 -49.59
N ARG A 906 -56.30 -22.23 -49.59
CA ARG A 906 -56.55 -21.38 -50.74
C ARG A 906 -55.27 -20.63 -51.12
N GLU A 907 -54.51 -21.33 -51.96
CA GLU A 907 -53.81 -20.83 -53.15
C GLU A 907 -53.54 -19.30 -53.18
N MET A 908 -52.31 -18.93 -52.81
CA MET A 908 -51.81 -17.55 -52.85
C MET A 908 -51.66 -17.10 -54.31
N THR A 909 -52.67 -16.40 -54.83
CA THR A 909 -52.59 -15.70 -56.10
C THR A 909 -51.72 -14.45 -55.94
N ARG A 910 -50.65 -14.39 -56.73
CA ARG A 910 -49.71 -13.28 -56.88
C ARG A 910 -50.36 -12.12 -57.67
N VAL A 911 -49.81 -10.90 -57.52
CA VAL A 911 -49.89 -9.67 -58.38
C VAL A 911 -50.62 -8.48 -57.70
N PRO A 912 -50.15 -7.21 -57.79
CA PRO A 912 -48.79 -6.65 -57.73
C PRO A 912 -48.65 -5.49 -56.69
N GLN A 913 -47.44 -5.26 -56.17
CA GLN A 913 -47.11 -4.08 -55.36
C GLN A 913 -46.88 -2.85 -56.25
N SER A 914 -47.56 -1.75 -55.94
CA SER A 914 -47.31 -0.41 -56.50
C SER A 914 -46.47 0.42 -55.53
N THR A 915 -45.20 0.55 -55.89
CA THR A 915 -44.34 1.76 -55.77
C THR A 915 -44.33 2.57 -54.47
N ARG A 916 -43.34 2.28 -53.62
CA ARG A 916 -42.63 3.31 -52.84
C ARG A 916 -41.13 3.09 -52.98
N SER A 917 -40.45 4.13 -53.46
CA SER A 917 -39.08 4.18 -53.94
C SER A 917 -38.05 3.72 -52.88
N PRO A 918 -37.09 2.84 -53.22
CA PRO A 918 -35.95 2.57 -52.36
C PRO A 918 -34.82 3.59 -52.60
N PRO A 919 -34.04 3.94 -51.56
CA PRO A 919 -32.86 4.76 -51.71
C PRO A 919 -31.75 3.96 -52.41
N ARG A 920 -31.15 4.59 -53.42
CA ARG A 920 -29.90 4.32 -54.13
C ARG A 920 -28.99 3.25 -53.48
N GLN A 921 -29.16 1.98 -53.86
CA GLN A 921 -28.15 0.95 -53.67
C GLN A 921 -27.05 1.14 -54.71
N LEU A 922 -25.88 1.59 -54.26
CA LEU A 922 -24.63 1.33 -54.95
C LEU A 922 -24.37 -0.19 -54.81
N THR A 923 -24.34 -0.89 -55.92
CA THR A 923 -23.95 -2.29 -56.05
C THR A 923 -22.60 -2.56 -55.35
N GLN A 924 -22.59 -3.36 -54.28
CA GLN A 924 -21.38 -4.00 -53.74
C GLN A 924 -21.54 -5.51 -53.93
N ALA A 925 -20.90 -6.06 -54.96
CA ALA A 925 -20.86 -7.51 -55.20
C ALA A 925 -20.10 -8.22 -54.06
N ALA A 926 -20.43 -9.48 -53.71
CA ALA A 926 -19.63 -10.27 -52.78
C ALA A 926 -18.21 -10.49 -53.34
N LEU A 927 -17.17 -10.57 -52.48
CA LEU A 927 -15.83 -10.93 -52.95
C LEU A 927 -15.87 -12.32 -53.60
N THR A 928 -15.17 -12.47 -54.71
CA THR A 928 -14.98 -13.78 -55.33
C THR A 928 -14.05 -14.64 -54.46
N GLN A 929 -14.17 -15.97 -54.56
CA GLN A 929 -13.33 -16.88 -53.76
C GLN A 929 -11.82 -16.65 -54.00
N GLN A 930 -11.43 -16.36 -55.24
CA GLN A 930 -10.03 -16.04 -55.60
C GLN A 930 -9.54 -14.73 -54.97
N GLU A 931 -10.39 -13.71 -54.90
CA GLU A 931 -10.05 -12.45 -54.23
C GLU A 931 -9.94 -12.62 -52.72
N TRP A 932 -10.76 -13.48 -52.13
CA TRP A 932 -10.69 -13.80 -50.71
C TRP A 932 -9.38 -14.52 -50.36
N GLU A 933 -9.03 -15.58 -51.10
CA GLU A 933 -7.76 -16.32 -50.92
C GLU A 933 -6.53 -15.44 -51.14
N HIS A 934 -6.60 -14.51 -52.10
CA HIS A 934 -5.51 -13.56 -52.35
C HIS A 934 -5.33 -12.55 -51.20
N LEU A 935 -6.43 -12.01 -50.65
CA LEU A 935 -6.37 -11.06 -49.54
C LEU A 935 -5.97 -11.72 -48.22
N GLU A 936 -6.47 -12.93 -47.95
CA GLU A 936 -6.05 -13.73 -46.81
C GLU A 936 -4.53 -13.98 -46.87
N ALA A 937 -4.02 -14.36 -48.04
CA ALA A 937 -2.58 -14.56 -48.24
C ALA A 937 -1.75 -13.31 -47.96
N LEU A 938 -2.20 -12.15 -48.45
CA LEU A 938 -1.50 -10.87 -48.30
C LEU A 938 -1.53 -10.38 -46.84
N TYR A 939 -2.67 -10.49 -46.16
CA TYR A 939 -2.80 -10.06 -44.77
C TYR A 939 -2.05 -10.99 -43.81
N ALA A 940 -2.09 -12.30 -44.06
CA ALA A 940 -1.32 -13.26 -43.27
C ALA A 940 0.19 -13.02 -43.42
N ASP A 941 0.68 -12.72 -44.63
CA ASP A 941 2.11 -12.47 -44.86
C ASP A 941 2.59 -11.17 -44.19
N GLU A 942 1.78 -10.11 -44.23
CA GLU A 942 2.13 -8.84 -43.57
C GLU A 942 2.12 -8.98 -42.03
N LEU A 943 1.13 -9.67 -41.47
CA LEU A 943 1.02 -9.89 -40.02
C LEU A 943 2.12 -10.83 -39.50
N LEU A 944 2.44 -11.90 -40.23
CA LEU A 944 3.58 -12.78 -39.89
C LEU A 944 4.92 -12.06 -40.09
N GLY A 945 5.03 -11.23 -41.14
CA GLY A 945 6.21 -10.41 -41.41
C GLY A 945 6.53 -9.45 -40.27
N ALA A 946 5.49 -8.91 -39.60
CA ALA A 946 5.66 -8.07 -38.42
C ALA A 946 6.31 -8.81 -37.24
N LEU A 947 6.13 -10.14 -37.14
CA LEU A 947 6.79 -11.00 -36.14
C LEU A 947 8.17 -11.51 -36.60
N GLY A 948 8.65 -11.06 -37.77
CA GLY A 948 9.89 -11.56 -38.38
C GLY A 948 9.76 -12.94 -39.00
N LEU A 949 8.52 -13.39 -39.28
CA LEU A 949 8.22 -14.71 -39.84
C LEU A 949 7.70 -14.59 -41.27
N ASN A 950 7.92 -15.63 -42.07
CA ASN A 950 7.34 -15.77 -43.41
C ASN A 950 6.31 -16.90 -43.38
N ARG A 951 5.20 -16.73 -44.10
CA ARG A 951 4.16 -17.76 -44.24
C ARG A 951 4.72 -19.12 -44.70
N LEU A 952 5.73 -19.14 -45.57
CA LEU A 952 6.38 -20.38 -46.03
C LEU A 952 7.07 -21.11 -44.88
N THR A 953 7.78 -20.40 -44.02
CA THR A 953 8.49 -20.97 -42.86
C THR A 953 7.52 -21.53 -41.83
N VAL A 954 6.39 -20.84 -41.60
CA VAL A 954 5.32 -21.32 -40.71
C VAL A 954 4.66 -22.57 -41.28
N ALA A 955 4.33 -22.55 -42.58
CA ALA A 955 3.73 -23.69 -43.26
C ALA A 955 4.64 -24.92 -43.23
N GLU A 956 5.94 -24.75 -43.50
CA GLU A 956 6.95 -25.82 -43.49
C GLU A 956 7.07 -26.49 -42.10
N ARG A 957 7.08 -25.68 -41.03
CA ARG A 957 7.23 -26.18 -39.64
C ARG A 957 5.97 -26.75 -39.03
N PHE A 958 4.80 -26.34 -39.52
CA PHE A 958 3.52 -26.91 -39.11
C PHE A 958 2.92 -27.89 -40.13
N THR A 959 3.75 -28.45 -41.01
CA THR A 959 3.33 -29.49 -41.98
C THR A 959 2.92 -30.81 -41.32
N GLY A 960 3.58 -31.20 -40.22
CA GLY A 960 3.35 -32.47 -39.54
C GLY A 960 2.10 -32.46 -38.66
N GLU A 961 1.28 -33.52 -38.72
CA GLU A 961 0.11 -33.69 -37.86
C GLU A 961 0.53 -33.68 -36.38
N GLY A 962 -0.01 -32.74 -35.59
CA GLY A 962 0.28 -32.58 -34.15
C GLY A 962 1.52 -31.74 -33.80
N THR A 963 2.25 -31.18 -34.78
CA THR A 963 3.42 -30.30 -34.54
C THR A 963 3.05 -29.01 -33.80
N GLN A 964 1.96 -28.35 -34.22
CA GLN A 964 1.43 -27.15 -33.57
C GLN A 964 1.06 -27.42 -32.10
N GLU A 965 0.40 -28.54 -31.82
CA GLU A 965 0.05 -28.94 -30.45
C GLU A 965 1.29 -29.23 -29.60
N ALA A 966 2.31 -29.85 -30.20
CA ALA A 966 3.59 -30.11 -29.53
C ALA A 966 4.31 -28.80 -29.16
N ALA A 967 4.34 -27.81 -30.07
CA ALA A 967 4.88 -26.48 -29.79
C ALA A 967 4.11 -25.75 -28.68
N ILE A 968 2.77 -25.79 -28.70
CA ILE A 968 1.94 -25.23 -27.61
C ILE A 968 2.22 -25.94 -26.28
N SER A 969 2.51 -27.24 -26.31
CA SER A 969 2.85 -28.00 -25.09
C SER A 969 4.21 -27.59 -24.51
N VAL A 970 5.18 -27.22 -25.35
CA VAL A 970 6.47 -26.63 -24.94
C VAL A 970 6.25 -25.26 -24.30
N TRP A 971 5.43 -24.41 -24.92
CA TRP A 971 5.06 -23.10 -24.37
C TRP A 971 4.43 -23.23 -22.98
N LYS A 972 3.51 -24.18 -22.80
CA LYS A 972 2.87 -24.44 -21.49
C LYS A 972 3.87 -24.86 -20.42
N GLU A 973 4.92 -25.61 -20.79
CA GLU A 973 5.96 -26.01 -19.83
C GLU A 973 6.85 -24.83 -19.46
N LEU A 974 7.24 -24.00 -20.44
CA LEU A 974 7.96 -22.75 -20.21
C LEU A 974 7.16 -21.81 -19.30
N GLN A 975 5.85 -21.66 -19.55
CA GLN A 975 4.96 -20.85 -18.74
C GLN A 975 4.79 -21.42 -17.32
N ARG A 976 4.79 -22.74 -17.15
CA ARG A 976 4.77 -23.38 -15.83
C ARG A 976 6.04 -23.06 -15.05
N GLN A 977 7.21 -23.13 -15.68
CA GLN A 977 8.47 -22.70 -15.06
C GLN A 977 8.45 -21.20 -14.74
N ALA A 978 7.90 -20.37 -15.63
CA ALA A 978 7.76 -18.94 -15.44
C ALA A 978 6.79 -18.56 -14.30
N ASN A 979 5.81 -19.42 -13.98
CA ASN A 979 4.97 -19.24 -12.80
C ASN A 979 5.71 -19.57 -11.49
N SER A 980 6.79 -20.37 -11.56
CA SER A 980 7.61 -20.71 -10.38
C SER A 980 8.74 -19.72 -10.13
N ASN A 981 9.17 -18.96 -11.15
CA ASN A 981 10.18 -17.89 -11.03
C ASN A 981 9.58 -16.55 -11.50
N GLY A 982 9.46 -15.59 -10.57
CA GLY A 982 8.82 -14.30 -10.82
C GLY A 982 9.51 -13.42 -11.87
N GLU A 983 10.84 -13.48 -12.00
CA GLU A 983 11.58 -12.73 -13.02
C GLU A 983 11.38 -13.32 -14.42
N LEU A 984 11.47 -14.66 -14.55
CA LEU A 984 11.18 -15.33 -15.81
C LEU A 984 9.74 -15.06 -16.27
N GLY A 985 8.78 -15.10 -15.34
CA GLY A 985 7.39 -14.72 -15.59
C GLY A 985 7.24 -13.28 -16.10
N TYR A 986 8.01 -12.35 -15.56
CA TYR A 986 8.02 -10.97 -16.01
C TYR A 986 8.63 -10.83 -17.42
N LEU A 987 9.80 -11.43 -17.68
CA LEU A 987 10.49 -11.35 -18.97
C LEU A 987 9.66 -11.98 -20.10
N LEU A 988 9.04 -13.13 -19.85
CA LEU A 988 8.18 -13.81 -20.83
C LEU A 988 6.95 -12.95 -21.18
N ARG A 989 6.33 -12.33 -20.16
CA ARG A 989 5.17 -11.45 -20.36
C ARG A 989 5.54 -10.14 -21.06
N LYS A 990 6.70 -9.57 -20.74
CA LYS A 990 7.26 -8.40 -21.42
C LYS A 990 7.43 -8.68 -22.92
N PHE A 991 8.11 -9.78 -23.26
CA PHE A 991 8.31 -10.18 -24.64
C PHE A 991 6.97 -10.43 -25.38
N GLN A 992 6.04 -11.14 -24.74
CA GLN A 992 4.71 -11.39 -25.33
C GLN A 992 3.95 -10.09 -25.61
N ASN A 993 3.92 -9.16 -24.64
CA ASN A 993 3.25 -7.86 -24.80
C ASN A 993 3.90 -7.03 -25.93
N ASP A 994 5.22 -7.10 -26.08
CA ASP A 994 5.93 -6.39 -27.16
C ASP A 994 5.53 -6.96 -28.53
N GLN A 995 5.43 -8.29 -28.69
CA GLN A 995 4.98 -8.91 -29.94
C GLN A 995 3.50 -8.61 -30.25
N GLU A 996 2.62 -8.65 -29.24
CA GLU A 996 1.21 -8.27 -29.39
C GLU A 996 1.06 -6.80 -29.79
N GLY A 997 1.88 -5.90 -29.23
CA GLY A 997 1.90 -4.48 -29.60
C GLY A 997 2.34 -4.24 -31.05
N VAL A 998 3.30 -5.02 -31.56
CA VAL A 998 3.73 -4.97 -32.96
C VAL A 998 2.60 -5.46 -33.90
N LEU A 999 1.91 -6.54 -33.53
CA LEU A 999 0.75 -7.03 -34.28
C LEU A 999 -0.40 -6.01 -34.30
N ASP A 1000 -0.71 -5.38 -33.16
CA ASP A 1000 -1.75 -4.34 -33.07
C ASP A 1000 -1.44 -3.15 -33.98
N ALA A 1001 -0.19 -2.69 -34.01
CA ALA A 1001 0.25 -1.60 -34.89
C ALA A 1001 0.06 -1.95 -36.37
N THR A 1002 0.46 -3.16 -36.78
CA THR A 1002 0.31 -3.65 -38.16
C THR A 1002 -1.17 -3.85 -38.53
N TYR A 1003 -1.97 -4.41 -37.63
CA TYR A 1003 -3.41 -4.57 -37.81
C TYR A 1003 -4.11 -3.20 -38.02
N VAL A 1004 -3.79 -2.21 -37.17
CA VAL A 1004 -4.33 -0.84 -37.31
C VAL A 1004 -3.89 -0.20 -38.62
N SER A 1005 -2.61 -0.37 -39.01
CA SER A 1005 -2.07 0.11 -40.28
C SER A 1005 -2.85 -0.47 -41.48
N LEU A 1006 -2.98 -1.80 -41.53
CA LEU A 1006 -3.73 -2.51 -42.58
C LEU A 1006 -5.18 -2.07 -42.62
N LYS A 1007 -5.86 -1.99 -41.46
CA LYS A 1007 -7.25 -1.57 -41.34
C LYS A 1007 -7.48 -0.13 -41.83
N SER A 1008 -6.54 0.77 -41.54
CA SER A 1008 -6.61 2.17 -41.99
C SER A 1008 -6.54 2.29 -43.52
N GLY A 1009 -5.77 1.44 -44.18
CA GLY A 1009 -5.63 1.39 -45.64
C GLY A 1009 -6.88 0.92 -46.40
N MET A 1010 -7.84 0.30 -45.71
CA MET A 1010 -9.05 -0.28 -46.32
C MET A 1010 -10.22 0.71 -46.45
N GLN A 1011 -10.09 1.96 -45.97
CA GLN A 1011 -11.09 3.04 -46.12
C GLN A 1011 -12.53 2.65 -45.75
N GLY A 1012 -12.72 1.70 -44.82
CA GLY A 1012 -14.04 1.25 -44.36
C GLY A 1012 -14.72 0.18 -45.22
N ASP A 1013 -14.02 -0.53 -46.12
CA ASP A 1013 -14.58 -1.70 -46.81
C ASP A 1013 -14.74 -2.88 -45.82
N GLN A 1014 -15.94 -3.02 -45.27
CA GLN A 1014 -16.28 -4.01 -44.24
C GLN A 1014 -15.92 -5.44 -44.64
N ARG A 1015 -15.95 -5.77 -45.94
CA ARG A 1015 -15.69 -7.13 -46.40
C ARG A 1015 -14.21 -7.49 -46.24
N LYS A 1016 -13.29 -6.57 -46.56
CA LYS A 1016 -11.85 -6.76 -46.39
C LYS A 1016 -11.45 -6.77 -44.92
N ILE A 1017 -12.10 -5.92 -44.13
CA ILE A 1017 -11.92 -5.88 -42.67
C ILE A 1017 -12.27 -7.23 -42.05
N ASN A 1018 -13.37 -7.86 -42.47
CA ASN A 1018 -13.73 -9.19 -41.97
C ASN A 1018 -12.67 -10.27 -42.31
N VAL A 1019 -11.99 -10.18 -43.46
CA VAL A 1019 -10.88 -11.10 -43.80
C VAL A 1019 -9.66 -10.84 -42.93
N LEU A 1020 -9.32 -9.57 -42.70
CA LEU A 1020 -8.23 -9.18 -41.80
C LEU A 1020 -8.50 -9.62 -40.36
N ASP A 1021 -9.73 -9.44 -39.86
CA ASP A 1021 -10.14 -9.84 -38.51
C ASP A 1021 -9.99 -11.35 -38.32
N ALA A 1022 -10.36 -12.15 -39.34
CA ALA A 1022 -10.17 -13.60 -39.31
C ALA A 1022 -8.67 -13.99 -39.30
N CYS A 1023 -7.84 -13.30 -40.09
CA CYS A 1023 -6.39 -13.55 -40.12
C CYS A 1023 -5.71 -13.19 -38.80
N ASP A 1024 -6.03 -12.01 -38.24
CA ASP A 1024 -5.49 -11.55 -36.95
C ASP A 1024 -5.90 -12.50 -35.81
N GLN A 1025 -7.17 -12.91 -35.77
CA GLN A 1025 -7.64 -13.89 -34.78
C GLN A 1025 -6.86 -15.21 -34.89
N HIS A 1026 -6.69 -15.74 -36.10
CA HIS A 1026 -5.97 -17.00 -36.30
C HIS A 1026 -4.50 -16.90 -35.87
N ILE A 1027 -3.81 -15.80 -36.22
CA ILE A 1027 -2.40 -15.58 -35.83
C ILE A 1027 -2.27 -15.45 -34.31
N ARG A 1028 -3.18 -14.75 -33.63
CA ARG A 1028 -3.16 -14.63 -32.16
C ARG A 1028 -3.43 -15.95 -31.45
N GLU A 1029 -4.28 -16.81 -32.00
CA GLU A 1029 -4.53 -18.15 -31.47
C GLU A 1029 -3.27 -19.02 -31.49
N ILE A 1030 -2.43 -18.87 -32.52
CA ILE A 1030 -1.17 -19.64 -32.68
C ILE A 1030 0.08 -18.89 -32.20
N LEU A 1031 -0.04 -17.63 -31.77
CA LEU A 1031 1.07 -16.76 -31.36
C LEU A 1031 2.00 -17.40 -30.32
N PRO A 1032 1.51 -18.12 -29.28
CA PRO A 1032 2.39 -18.82 -28.34
C PRO A 1032 3.32 -19.85 -28.98
N ALA A 1033 2.86 -20.51 -30.05
CA ALA A 1033 3.69 -21.45 -30.80
C ALA A 1033 4.67 -20.72 -31.73
N LEU A 1034 4.23 -19.61 -32.35
CA LEU A 1034 5.07 -18.78 -33.22
C LEU A 1034 6.23 -18.13 -32.45
N MET A 1035 6.00 -17.64 -31.22
CA MET A 1035 7.05 -17.03 -30.38
C MET A 1035 8.16 -17.99 -29.96
N LEU A 1036 7.95 -19.30 -30.08
CA LEU A 1036 9.02 -20.28 -29.81
C LEU A 1036 9.96 -20.42 -31.01
N PHE A 1037 9.62 -19.87 -32.18
CA PHE A 1037 10.48 -20.00 -33.34
C PHE A 1037 11.77 -19.18 -33.16
N PRO A 1038 12.93 -19.73 -33.56
CA PRO A 1038 14.23 -19.08 -33.36
C PRO A 1038 14.31 -17.68 -34.02
N GLU A 1039 13.56 -17.43 -35.08
CA GLU A 1039 13.49 -16.15 -35.79
C GLU A 1039 12.84 -15.04 -34.96
N THR A 1040 11.88 -15.39 -34.10
CA THR A 1040 11.24 -14.41 -33.20
C THR A 1040 12.18 -13.97 -32.07
N GLY A 1041 13.20 -14.78 -31.76
CA GLY A 1041 14.29 -14.40 -30.85
C GLY A 1041 13.99 -14.52 -29.36
N LEU A 1042 12.85 -15.10 -28.95
CA LEU A 1042 12.47 -15.25 -27.54
C LEU A 1042 13.56 -15.89 -26.67
N VAL A 1043 14.08 -17.05 -27.08
CA VAL A 1043 15.10 -17.78 -26.29
C VAL A 1043 16.37 -16.95 -26.15
N ARG A 1044 16.78 -16.22 -27.20
CA ARG A 1044 17.95 -15.33 -27.17
C ARG A 1044 17.73 -14.14 -26.26
N PHE A 1045 16.53 -13.54 -26.30
CA PHE A 1045 16.13 -12.45 -25.40
C PHE A 1045 16.18 -12.88 -23.93
N LEU A 1046 15.63 -14.05 -23.61
CA LEU A 1046 15.66 -14.59 -22.25
C LEU A 1046 17.09 -14.86 -21.76
N ILE A 1047 17.96 -15.41 -22.61
CA ILE A 1047 19.38 -15.64 -22.27
C ILE A 1047 20.09 -14.30 -21.99
N ALA A 1048 19.92 -13.31 -22.85
CA ALA A 1048 20.59 -12.01 -22.72
C ALA A 1048 20.18 -11.25 -21.45
N GLU A 1049 18.88 -11.23 -21.12
CA GLU A 1049 18.37 -10.56 -19.93
C GLU A 1049 18.80 -11.28 -18.64
N LEU A 1050 18.79 -12.62 -18.64
CA LEU A 1050 19.30 -13.40 -17.50
C LEU A 1050 20.81 -13.20 -17.31
N GLU A 1051 21.61 -13.16 -18.39
CA GLU A 1051 23.04 -12.86 -18.32
C GLU A 1051 23.34 -11.43 -17.85
N GLN A 1052 22.53 -10.45 -18.27
CA GLN A 1052 22.67 -9.06 -17.83
C GLN A 1052 22.34 -8.90 -16.34
N ALA A 1053 21.37 -9.64 -15.82
CA ALA A 1053 21.03 -9.66 -14.39
C ALA A 1053 22.18 -10.21 -13.51
N ALA A 1054 23.05 -11.08 -14.05
CA ALA A 1054 24.21 -11.63 -13.32
C ALA A 1054 25.40 -10.66 -13.20
N ALA A 1055 25.49 -9.66 -14.09
CA ALA A 1055 26.69 -8.82 -14.26
C ALA A 1055 27.11 -7.94 -13.06
N PRO A 1056 26.24 -7.53 -12.11
CA PRO A 1056 26.70 -6.70 -10.99
C PRO A 1056 27.29 -7.47 -9.79
N ASP A 1057 26.94 -8.74 -9.53
CA ASP A 1057 27.26 -9.38 -8.23
C ASP A 1057 27.20 -10.94 -8.18
N ASP A 1058 27.19 -11.68 -9.31
CA ASP A 1058 26.89 -13.14 -9.31
C ASP A 1058 25.54 -13.47 -8.60
N GLY A 1059 24.57 -12.55 -8.70
CA GLY A 1059 23.30 -12.58 -7.96
C GLY A 1059 22.24 -13.56 -8.47
N GLN A 1060 22.54 -14.39 -9.47
CA GLN A 1060 21.60 -15.37 -9.99
C GLN A 1060 21.36 -16.48 -8.97
N GLN A 1061 20.08 -16.78 -8.70
CA GLN A 1061 19.74 -17.88 -7.80
C GLN A 1061 20.18 -19.23 -8.41
N PRO A 1062 20.44 -20.28 -7.60
CA PRO A 1062 20.90 -21.58 -8.10
C PRO A 1062 19.99 -22.21 -9.16
N HIS A 1063 18.69 -21.89 -9.13
CA HIS A 1063 17.72 -22.39 -10.11
C HIS A 1063 17.71 -21.57 -11.42
N GLU A 1064 18.16 -20.32 -11.40
CA GLU A 1064 18.31 -19.45 -12.58
C GLU A 1064 19.53 -19.84 -13.40
N HIS A 1065 20.62 -20.27 -12.74
CA HIS A 1065 21.78 -20.86 -13.42
C HIS A 1065 21.41 -22.14 -14.19
N VAL A 1066 20.58 -23.00 -13.58
CA VAL A 1066 20.10 -24.23 -14.22
C VAL A 1066 19.21 -23.91 -15.41
N LEU A 1067 18.35 -22.90 -15.27
CA LEU A 1067 17.48 -22.44 -16.35
C LEU A 1067 18.28 -21.82 -17.51
N LEU A 1068 19.25 -20.97 -17.22
CA LEU A 1068 20.12 -20.36 -18.24
C LEU A 1068 20.83 -21.44 -19.07
N GLU A 1069 21.34 -22.47 -18.41
CA GLU A 1069 21.99 -23.60 -19.06
C GLU A 1069 20.99 -24.44 -19.89
N GLN A 1070 19.77 -24.65 -19.39
CA GLN A 1070 18.69 -25.29 -20.15
C GLN A 1070 18.31 -24.47 -21.39
N LEU A 1071 18.19 -23.15 -21.28
CA LEU A 1071 17.86 -22.26 -22.39
C LEU A 1071 18.98 -22.22 -23.45
N ARG A 1072 20.25 -22.27 -23.05
CA ARG A 1072 21.38 -22.40 -23.98
C ARG A 1072 21.33 -23.73 -24.74
N GLN A 1073 21.08 -24.84 -24.05
CA GLN A 1073 20.93 -26.15 -24.68
C GLN A 1073 19.74 -26.20 -25.64
N ILE A 1074 18.63 -25.54 -25.30
CA ILE A 1074 17.48 -25.42 -26.18
C ILE A 1074 17.82 -24.56 -27.40
N SER A 1075 18.50 -23.42 -27.21
CA SER A 1075 18.93 -22.58 -28.33
C SER A 1075 19.84 -23.33 -29.31
N GLU A 1076 20.76 -24.16 -28.79
CA GLU A 1076 21.65 -24.99 -29.61
C GLU A 1076 20.91 -26.14 -30.30
N LEU A 1077 19.95 -26.76 -29.61
CA LEU A 1077 19.11 -27.82 -30.20
C LEU A 1077 18.23 -27.26 -31.30
N MET A 1078 17.55 -26.14 -31.08
CA MET A 1078 16.65 -25.50 -32.04
C MET A 1078 17.37 -24.95 -33.27
N SER A 1079 18.66 -24.63 -33.18
CA SER A 1079 19.45 -24.20 -34.34
C SER A 1079 19.87 -25.36 -35.25
N HIS A 1080 19.80 -26.61 -34.80
CA HIS A 1080 20.25 -27.80 -35.53
C HIS A 1080 19.15 -28.85 -35.78
N SER A 1081 17.96 -28.69 -35.20
CA SER A 1081 16.82 -29.61 -35.30
C SER A 1081 15.82 -29.22 -36.39
N ASP A 1082 15.14 -30.20 -36.98
CA ASP A 1082 14.06 -29.96 -37.94
C ASP A 1082 12.73 -29.79 -37.19
N LEU A 1083 12.36 -28.52 -36.98
CA LEU A 1083 11.16 -28.15 -36.21
C LEU A 1083 9.83 -28.54 -36.90
N SER A 1084 9.88 -29.19 -38.07
CA SER A 1084 8.72 -29.83 -38.69
C SER A 1084 8.37 -31.19 -38.08
N GLU A 1085 9.25 -31.78 -37.25
CA GLU A 1085 8.98 -33.06 -36.58
C GLU A 1085 8.47 -32.89 -35.15
N VAL A 1086 7.41 -33.64 -34.79
CA VAL A 1086 6.87 -33.71 -33.42
C VAL A 1086 7.93 -34.22 -32.42
N GLY A 1087 8.85 -35.07 -32.87
CA GLY A 1087 9.94 -35.62 -32.05
C GLY A 1087 10.89 -34.55 -31.49
N ASP A 1088 11.14 -33.49 -32.25
CA ASP A 1088 12.05 -32.40 -31.87
C ASP A 1088 11.42 -31.46 -30.85
N TRP A 1089 10.13 -31.13 -31.00
CA TRP A 1089 9.37 -30.41 -29.97
C TRP A 1089 9.30 -31.19 -28.65
N ASN A 1090 9.16 -32.51 -28.71
CA ASN A 1090 9.19 -33.37 -27.53
C ASN A 1090 10.59 -33.48 -26.88
N ARG A 1091 11.68 -33.29 -27.66
CA ARG A 1091 13.04 -33.16 -27.09
C ARG A 1091 13.19 -31.84 -26.33
N VAL A 1092 12.75 -30.72 -26.91
CA VAL A 1092 12.75 -29.40 -26.25
C VAL A 1092 11.93 -29.45 -24.95
N ARG A 1093 10.73 -30.04 -25.00
CA ARG A 1093 9.86 -30.20 -23.84
C ARG A 1093 10.51 -30.99 -22.70
N ARG A 1094 11.27 -32.05 -23.02
CA ARG A 1094 11.97 -32.87 -22.01
C ARG A 1094 13.08 -32.11 -21.31
N ILE A 1095 13.79 -31.23 -22.01
CA ILE A 1095 14.84 -30.38 -21.41
C ILE A 1095 14.23 -29.38 -20.43
N LEU A 1096 13.04 -28.85 -20.73
CA LEU A 1096 12.28 -27.94 -19.85
C LEU A 1096 11.53 -28.64 -18.71
N SER A 1097 11.54 -29.97 -18.60
CA SER A 1097 10.81 -30.67 -17.52
C SER A 1097 11.62 -30.68 -16.20
N PRO A 1098 11.00 -30.39 -15.05
CA PRO A 1098 11.68 -30.31 -13.73
C PRO A 1098 12.25 -31.65 -13.22
N SER A 1099 11.95 -32.78 -13.87
CA SER A 1099 12.38 -34.13 -13.46
C SER A 1099 13.88 -34.43 -13.64
N ASN A 1100 14.65 -33.58 -14.33
CA ASN A 1100 16.11 -33.77 -14.52
C ASN A 1100 16.98 -33.30 -13.34
N ILE A 1101 16.39 -32.77 -12.26
CA ILE A 1101 17.13 -32.25 -11.09
C ILE A 1101 17.83 -33.39 -10.29
N THR A 1102 17.47 -34.66 -10.51
CA THR A 1102 18.04 -35.80 -9.77
C THR A 1102 19.24 -36.50 -10.42
N ASP A 1103 19.53 -36.28 -11.71
CA ASP A 1103 20.56 -37.04 -12.45
C ASP A 1103 21.79 -36.22 -12.92
N LEU A 1104 21.82 -34.90 -12.68
CA LEU A 1104 22.95 -34.03 -13.06
C LEU A 1104 24.34 -34.38 -12.44
N PRO A 1105 24.47 -35.05 -11.27
CA PRO A 1105 25.78 -35.46 -10.77
C PRO A 1105 26.45 -36.55 -11.63
N GLN A 1106 25.69 -37.36 -12.39
CA GLN A 1106 26.25 -38.44 -13.20
C GLN A 1106 26.77 -37.98 -14.56
N PHE A 1107 26.22 -36.91 -15.13
CA PHE A 1107 26.63 -36.41 -16.45
C PHE A 1107 27.89 -35.54 -16.39
N MET A 1108 28.06 -34.74 -15.33
CA MET A 1108 29.25 -33.92 -15.09
C MET A 1108 30.51 -34.75 -14.78
N ASN A 1109 30.35 -35.92 -14.15
CA ASN A 1109 31.47 -36.84 -13.92
C ASN A 1109 31.97 -37.54 -15.20
N ARG A 1110 31.16 -37.61 -16.27
CA ARG A 1110 31.59 -38.18 -17.56
C ARG A 1110 32.42 -37.19 -18.38
N ARG A 1111 32.09 -35.89 -18.39
CA ARG A 1111 32.88 -34.87 -19.13
C ARG A 1111 34.24 -34.55 -18.52
N ARG A 1112 34.44 -34.76 -17.20
CA ARG A 1112 35.77 -34.56 -16.58
C ARG A 1112 36.78 -35.68 -16.87
N LEU A 1113 36.33 -36.85 -17.34
CA LEU A 1113 37.22 -37.98 -17.60
C LEU A 1113 37.74 -38.04 -19.06
N ASP A 1114 37.07 -37.35 -20.00
CA ASP A 1114 37.44 -37.38 -21.42
C ASP A 1114 38.20 -36.13 -21.91
N GLY A 1115 38.41 -35.11 -21.07
CA GLY A 1115 39.15 -33.88 -21.41
C GLY A 1115 40.68 -33.97 -21.30
N GLY A 1116 41.23 -35.16 -21.05
CA GLY A 1116 42.66 -35.41 -20.94
C GLY A 1116 43.21 -36.15 -22.16
N LYS A 1117 43.11 -35.57 -23.36
CA LYS A 1117 43.94 -35.82 -24.57
C LYS A 1117 43.30 -35.19 -25.81
N SER A 1118 43.71 -33.97 -26.16
CA SER A 1118 44.07 -33.48 -27.50
C SER A 1118 44.27 -31.98 -27.45
#